data_AF-A0A7C4W0H5-F1
#
_entry.id   AF-A0A7C4W0H5-F1
#
_cell.length_a   1.000
_cell.length_b   1.000
_cell.length_c   1.000
_cell.angle_alpha   90.00
_cell.angle_beta   90.00
_cell.angle_gamma   90.00
#
_symmetry.space_group_name_H-M   'P 1'
#
loop_
_entity.id
_entity.type
_entity.pdbx_description
1 polymer ?
#
loop_
_entity_poly.entity_id
_entity_poly.type
_entity_poly.pdbx_seq_one_letter_code
_entity_poly.pdbx_strand_id
1 'polypeptide(L)'
;MMETITGKTVGMLERLPHFYHAAEAGGLLAAWVDIFGRRLERAEADLYRVLRAHHVETADNEGFQGYTAPPEKRGDLDKIFALYLEALGGTALLVKVNPRFTMRSLNARRLAQRLVEDDSPLLAYLRPKFRLKTWKLLLRYDASRMQFSPADVRPGLALALLLGRSGSIRYIRDKLTPETRKLLEAYNGGARIDPRLQIALAKDLNERLLRDPALFRKNEAELRSLNLPATAIKLINSIYLDYLRETYGQEPNPDRRQQLLNSLQNVEPAEVPVGDDLVRLNRLLLEAVFPYPQQPWGIRPRGVPHLDEIREALVGRGDSPEQVGELNLLLEDPELYAPARFPDLAEDYPYLKKRYESERAWLNRILLESAFPNEIERGYAPYRERLRGLINVLRRGASTRRGIVDIVAANLGIVGDDPQVWAAKALINVEEFAPERTHFFEGRVRLFEEFEVNNTNPGEEGPEIWLKMLPGEIKTLCHIRFTDLDTFSTIRLATCIEPGDTLVFKENTVLLNGVTPPELPVGVAPLLKPGRSRWRFEADLICPEDQTSHPAGRFDENNFDEGVWASTDPVATVEVMSYRYTPGTFTVVIPWHIPGFTDKFAETDQHPRHQILTLVNRVKAAGIEARVAYKQVFSEDHNQLEAFGLQINGGLLVEKLDMRDSLTASNTQQAREDQNILDSLSLSGRFDTTSFDSLNTFAR
;
A
#
# COMPACT_ATOMS: atom_id res chain seq x y z
N MET A 1 13.05 3.25 -50.23
CA MET A 1 13.93 2.53 -49.28
C MET A 1 13.16 1.29 -48.83
N MET A 2 13.58 0.10 -49.24
CA MET A 2 13.00 -1.16 -48.75
C MET A 2 13.49 -1.38 -47.31
N GLU A 3 12.59 -1.26 -46.33
CA GLU A 3 12.88 -1.64 -44.95
C GLU A 3 13.12 -3.15 -44.88
N THR A 4 14.26 -3.55 -44.33
CA THR A 4 14.62 -4.95 -44.09
C THR A 4 13.66 -5.57 -43.07
N ILE A 5 12.80 -6.46 -43.54
CA ILE A 5 11.84 -7.24 -42.77
C ILE A 5 12.59 -8.28 -41.90
N THR A 6 12.16 -8.49 -40.66
CA THR A 6 12.81 -9.45 -39.72
C THR A 6 12.59 -10.92 -40.11
N GLY A 7 13.50 -11.81 -39.68
CA GLY A 7 13.46 -13.24 -40.03
C GLY A 7 12.20 -13.98 -39.54
N LYS A 8 11.64 -13.60 -38.39
CA LYS A 8 10.35 -14.16 -37.91
C LYS A 8 9.15 -13.64 -38.70
N THR A 9 9.19 -12.40 -39.19
CA THR A 9 8.14 -11.85 -40.06
C THR A 9 8.09 -12.55 -41.41
N VAL A 10 9.24 -12.88 -41.98
CA VAL A 10 9.32 -13.74 -43.17
C VAL A 10 8.72 -15.12 -42.88
N GLY A 11 9.11 -15.78 -41.79
CA GLY A 11 8.56 -17.08 -41.41
C GLY A 11 7.06 -17.08 -41.06
N MET A 12 6.49 -15.97 -40.60
CA MET A 12 5.04 -15.83 -40.37
C MET A 12 4.26 -15.64 -41.68
N LEU A 13 4.78 -14.82 -42.60
CA LEU A 13 4.17 -14.62 -43.92
C LEU A 13 4.22 -15.91 -44.75
N GLU A 14 5.30 -16.69 -44.64
CA GLU A 14 5.45 -18.00 -45.29
C GLU A 14 4.49 -19.07 -44.76
N ARG A 15 4.01 -18.95 -43.50
CA ARG A 15 3.07 -19.88 -42.85
C ARG A 15 1.60 -19.54 -43.07
N LEU A 16 1.31 -18.39 -43.68
CA LEU A 16 -0.05 -17.98 -44.07
C LEU A 16 -0.18 -17.80 -45.59
N PRO A 17 0.30 -18.76 -46.42
CA PRO A 17 0.39 -18.57 -47.87
C PRO A 17 -0.99 -18.49 -48.55
N HIS A 18 -2.04 -18.93 -47.86
CA HIS A 18 -3.41 -18.95 -48.37
C HIS A 18 -4.15 -17.62 -48.23
N PHE A 19 -3.64 -16.70 -47.43
CA PHE A 19 -4.25 -15.38 -47.23
C PHE A 19 -3.60 -14.32 -48.13
N TYR A 20 -2.28 -14.39 -48.37
CA TYR A 20 -1.54 -13.47 -49.24
C TYR A 20 -0.25 -14.13 -49.76
N HIS A 21 0.20 -13.81 -50.97
CA HIS A 21 1.60 -14.05 -51.36
C HIS A 21 2.51 -12.99 -50.73
N ALA A 22 3.69 -13.36 -50.23
CA ALA A 22 4.62 -12.44 -49.56
C ALA A 22 5.03 -11.23 -50.42
N ALA A 23 4.93 -11.34 -51.75
CA ALA A 23 5.14 -10.24 -52.70
C ALA A 23 3.94 -9.28 -52.84
N GLU A 24 2.74 -9.69 -52.41
CA GLU A 24 1.46 -8.96 -52.53
C GLU A 24 1.00 -8.34 -51.20
N ALA A 25 1.64 -8.70 -50.08
CA ALA A 25 1.40 -8.06 -48.79
C ALA A 25 1.81 -6.59 -48.87
N GLY A 26 0.83 -5.69 -49.08
CA GLY A 26 1.08 -4.25 -49.16
C GLY A 26 1.87 -3.72 -47.96
N GLY A 27 2.58 -2.60 -48.14
CA GLY A 27 3.55 -2.09 -47.15
C GLY A 27 3.00 -1.89 -45.74
N LEU A 28 1.70 -1.62 -45.59
CA LEU A 28 1.04 -1.45 -44.29
C LEU A 28 0.83 -2.79 -43.54
N LEU A 29 0.55 -3.87 -44.26
CA LEU A 29 0.45 -5.22 -43.68
C LEU A 29 1.84 -5.74 -43.33
N ALA A 30 2.82 -5.58 -44.21
CA ALA A 30 4.21 -5.94 -43.94
C ALA A 30 4.74 -5.18 -42.71
N ALA A 31 4.48 -3.88 -42.61
CA ALA A 31 4.84 -3.08 -41.43
C ALA A 31 4.09 -3.55 -40.18
N TRP A 32 2.81 -3.92 -40.28
CA TRP A 32 2.05 -4.47 -39.14
C TRP A 32 2.61 -5.82 -38.67
N VAL A 33 2.89 -6.76 -39.59
CA VAL A 33 3.47 -8.07 -39.25
C VAL A 33 4.92 -7.90 -38.75
N ASP A 34 5.66 -6.91 -39.23
CA ASP A 34 7.01 -6.60 -38.71
C ASP A 34 6.94 -5.99 -37.30
N ILE A 35 6.02 -5.05 -37.03
CA ILE A 35 5.77 -4.53 -35.68
C ILE A 35 5.34 -5.67 -34.75
N PHE A 36 4.48 -6.57 -35.22
CA PHE A 36 4.02 -7.72 -34.45
C PHE A 36 5.16 -8.73 -34.21
N GLY A 37 5.96 -9.04 -35.23
CA GLY A 37 7.14 -9.91 -35.17
C GLY A 37 8.19 -9.39 -34.18
N ARG A 38 8.55 -8.10 -34.27
CA ARG A 38 9.45 -7.43 -33.32
C ARG A 38 8.93 -7.47 -31.89
N ARG A 39 7.60 -7.40 -31.69
CA ARG A 39 7.00 -7.54 -30.35
C ARG A 39 7.10 -8.97 -29.82
N LEU A 40 6.99 -9.98 -30.67
CA LEU A 40 7.18 -11.38 -30.29
C LEU A 40 8.65 -11.71 -30.00
N GLU A 41 9.60 -11.14 -30.73
CA GLU A 41 11.03 -11.28 -30.43
C GLU A 41 11.37 -10.69 -29.06
N ARG A 42 10.84 -9.50 -28.74
CA ARG A 42 10.97 -8.93 -27.39
C ARG A 42 10.31 -9.79 -26.32
N ALA A 43 9.16 -10.39 -26.62
CA ALA A 43 8.45 -11.30 -25.71
C ALA A 43 9.32 -12.51 -25.33
N GLU A 44 9.91 -13.15 -26.35
CA GLU A 44 10.79 -14.31 -26.19
C GLU A 44 12.07 -13.95 -25.42
N ALA A 45 12.72 -12.83 -25.75
CA ALA A 45 13.90 -12.37 -25.03
C ALA A 45 13.60 -12.06 -23.55
N ASP A 46 12.42 -11.49 -23.27
CA ASP A 46 11.97 -11.23 -21.89
C ASP A 46 11.62 -12.52 -21.15
N LEU A 47 11.03 -13.51 -21.83
CA LEU A 47 10.77 -14.85 -21.27
C LEU A 47 12.07 -15.55 -20.85
N TYR A 48 13.11 -15.50 -21.70
CA TYR A 48 14.42 -16.03 -21.35
C TYR A 48 15.08 -15.29 -20.18
N ARG A 49 14.85 -13.97 -20.03
CA ARG A 49 15.33 -13.21 -18.87
C ARG A 49 14.63 -13.63 -17.58
N VAL A 50 13.32 -13.85 -17.62
CA VAL A 50 12.53 -14.36 -16.48
C VAL A 50 13.08 -15.72 -16.05
N LEU A 51 13.29 -16.65 -16.99
CA LEU A 51 13.83 -17.98 -16.70
C LEU A 51 15.19 -17.92 -15.99
N ARG A 52 16.11 -17.09 -16.51
CA ARG A 52 17.45 -16.92 -15.91
C ARG A 52 17.40 -16.26 -14.52
N ALA A 53 16.49 -15.30 -14.30
CA ALA A 53 16.35 -14.61 -13.02
C ALA A 53 15.81 -15.51 -11.89
N HIS A 54 15.22 -16.66 -12.22
CA HIS A 54 14.67 -17.63 -11.27
C HIS A 54 15.54 -18.88 -11.06
N HIS A 55 16.84 -18.83 -11.42
CA HIS A 55 17.81 -19.92 -11.22
C HIS A 55 17.37 -21.28 -11.80
N VAL A 56 16.56 -21.28 -12.86
CA VAL A 56 16.15 -22.51 -13.54
C VAL A 56 17.19 -22.82 -14.63
N GLU A 57 18.32 -23.42 -14.26
CA GLU A 57 19.34 -23.88 -15.22
C GLU A 57 18.87 -25.11 -16.03
N THR A 58 17.80 -25.79 -15.61
CA THR A 58 17.28 -27.03 -16.23
C THR A 58 15.86 -26.90 -16.80
N ALA A 59 15.45 -25.70 -17.26
CA ALA A 59 14.21 -25.56 -18.03
C ALA A 59 14.40 -26.06 -19.46
N ASP A 60 14.80 -27.31 -19.61
CA ASP A 60 14.46 -28.03 -20.83
C ASP A 60 12.94 -28.09 -20.89
N ASN A 61 12.42 -27.88 -22.09
CA ASN A 61 11.05 -27.51 -22.41
C ASN A 61 10.05 -28.67 -22.20
N GLU A 62 10.21 -29.45 -21.13
CA GLU A 62 9.41 -30.62 -20.80
C GLU A 62 7.97 -30.19 -20.47
N GLY A 63 7.04 -30.62 -21.33
CA GLY A 63 5.61 -30.33 -21.19
C GLY A 63 5.06 -29.21 -22.08
N PHE A 64 5.86 -28.60 -22.95
CA PHE A 64 5.35 -27.63 -23.95
C PHE A 64 4.45 -28.33 -24.98
N GLN A 65 3.13 -28.19 -24.83
CA GLN A 65 2.13 -28.67 -25.79
C GLN A 65 1.60 -27.55 -26.71
N GLY A 66 2.05 -26.31 -26.48
CA GLY A 66 1.64 -25.13 -27.24
C GLY A 66 0.22 -24.64 -26.91
N TYR A 67 -0.15 -23.48 -27.46
CA TYR A 67 -1.43 -22.80 -27.17
C TYR A 67 -2.70 -23.53 -27.60
N THR A 68 -2.56 -24.48 -28.51
CA THR A 68 -3.65 -25.33 -28.98
C THR A 68 -4.05 -26.38 -27.94
N ALA A 69 -3.23 -26.60 -26.92
CA ALA A 69 -3.56 -27.47 -25.81
C ALA A 69 -4.64 -26.83 -24.90
N PRO A 70 -5.53 -27.65 -24.29
CA PRO A 70 -6.46 -27.19 -23.26
C PRO A 70 -5.73 -26.41 -22.14
N PRO A 71 -6.34 -25.38 -21.54
CA PRO A 71 -5.68 -24.50 -20.55
C PRO A 71 -5.00 -25.25 -19.39
N GLU A 72 -5.56 -26.40 -19.02
CA GLU A 72 -5.10 -27.28 -17.95
C GLU A 72 -3.79 -28.02 -18.30
N LYS A 73 -3.49 -28.17 -19.58
CA LYS A 73 -2.31 -28.87 -20.12
C LYS A 73 -1.22 -27.92 -20.66
N ARG A 74 -1.45 -26.61 -20.56
CA ARG A 74 -0.45 -25.60 -20.94
C ARG A 74 0.70 -25.59 -19.93
N GLY A 75 1.92 -25.70 -20.44
CA GLY A 75 3.14 -25.59 -19.63
C GLY A 75 3.32 -24.19 -19.06
N ASP A 76 4.29 -24.01 -18.17
CA ASP A 76 4.49 -22.72 -17.49
C ASP A 76 4.89 -21.59 -18.45
N LEU A 77 5.61 -21.92 -19.52
CA LEU A 77 5.94 -21.00 -20.60
C LEU A 77 4.70 -20.57 -21.41
N ASP A 78 3.78 -21.49 -21.69
CA ASP A 78 2.52 -21.19 -22.40
C ASP A 78 1.63 -20.22 -21.60
N LYS A 79 1.61 -20.36 -20.26
CA LYS A 79 0.84 -19.49 -19.36
C LYS A 79 1.45 -18.10 -19.25
N ILE A 80 2.77 -17.98 -19.15
CA ILE A 80 3.45 -16.67 -19.11
C ILE A 80 3.35 -15.96 -20.46
N PHE A 81 3.53 -16.69 -21.56
CA PHE A 81 3.31 -16.14 -22.89
C PHE A 81 1.84 -15.72 -23.07
N ALA A 82 0.87 -16.38 -22.40
CA ALA A 82 -0.57 -16.06 -22.54
C ALA A 82 -0.88 -14.74 -21.88
N LEU A 83 -0.35 -14.54 -20.69
CA LEU A 83 -0.38 -13.25 -20.01
C LEU A 83 0.29 -12.15 -20.83
N TYR A 84 1.35 -12.47 -21.59
CA TYR A 84 2.04 -11.52 -22.46
C TYR A 84 1.22 -11.17 -23.72
N LEU A 85 0.63 -12.15 -24.40
CA LEU A 85 -0.26 -11.93 -25.55
C LEU A 85 -1.56 -11.22 -25.14
N GLU A 86 -2.08 -11.50 -23.95
CA GLU A 86 -3.20 -10.76 -23.34
C GLU A 86 -2.82 -9.30 -23.06
N ALA A 87 -1.64 -9.04 -22.50
CA ALA A 87 -1.14 -7.68 -22.26
C ALA A 87 -0.91 -6.88 -23.56
N LEU A 88 -0.68 -7.59 -24.67
CA LEU A 88 -0.59 -7.04 -26.03
C LEU A 88 -1.95 -6.75 -26.69
N GLY A 89 -3.06 -7.16 -26.08
CA GLY A 89 -4.43 -6.83 -26.49
C GLY A 89 -5.21 -7.96 -27.14
N GLY A 90 -4.73 -9.21 -27.06
CA GLY A 90 -5.39 -10.36 -27.67
C GLY A 90 -6.29 -11.12 -26.70
N THR A 91 -7.60 -10.90 -26.82
CA THR A 91 -8.76 -11.77 -26.48
C THR A 91 -9.79 -11.22 -25.49
N ALA A 92 -11.04 -11.62 -25.75
CA ALA A 92 -12.31 -11.10 -25.27
C ALA A 92 -12.70 -11.48 -23.83
N LEU A 93 -11.83 -12.16 -23.09
CA LEU A 93 -12.02 -12.46 -21.67
C LEU A 93 -11.42 -11.33 -20.83
N LEU A 94 -12.02 -10.14 -20.94
CA LEU A 94 -11.87 -9.12 -19.91
C LEU A 94 -12.30 -9.76 -18.59
N VAL A 95 -11.32 -10.21 -17.82
CA VAL A 95 -11.55 -10.78 -16.49
C VAL A 95 -12.18 -9.69 -15.63
N LYS A 96 -13.51 -9.75 -15.51
CA LYS A 96 -14.44 -9.08 -14.57
C LYS A 96 -13.86 -7.85 -13.85
N VAL A 97 -13.41 -6.85 -14.61
CA VAL A 97 -13.10 -5.53 -14.04
C VAL A 97 -14.43 -4.92 -13.58
N ASN A 98 -14.43 -4.20 -12.46
CA ASN A 98 -15.66 -3.56 -12.02
C ASN A 98 -16.01 -2.43 -13.01
N PRO A 99 -17.22 -2.36 -13.60
CA PRO A 99 -17.59 -1.25 -14.48
C PRO A 99 -17.65 0.09 -13.72
N ARG A 100 -17.76 0.06 -12.38
CA ARG A 100 -17.76 1.26 -11.53
C ARG A 100 -16.49 2.08 -11.72
N PHE A 101 -16.68 3.38 -11.82
CA PHE A 101 -15.59 4.34 -11.77
C PHE A 101 -14.95 4.33 -10.37
N THR A 102 -13.65 4.56 -10.34
CA THR A 102 -12.84 4.74 -9.13
C THR A 102 -12.19 6.12 -9.16
N MET A 103 -11.63 6.58 -8.03
CA MET A 103 -10.92 7.86 -7.97
C MET A 103 -9.79 7.98 -9.01
N ARG A 104 -9.22 6.85 -9.46
CA ARG A 104 -8.17 6.78 -10.49
C ARG A 104 -8.71 6.66 -11.91
N SER A 105 -9.98 6.34 -12.08
CA SER A 105 -10.59 6.12 -13.39
C SER A 105 -10.81 7.41 -14.18
N LEU A 106 -10.41 8.57 -13.64
CA LEU A 106 -10.68 9.87 -14.24
C LEU A 106 -9.59 10.90 -13.99
N ASN A 107 -9.30 11.67 -15.03
CA ASN A 107 -8.72 12.99 -14.88
C ASN A 107 -9.84 13.97 -14.51
N ALA A 108 -10.07 14.17 -13.20
CA ALA A 108 -11.13 15.04 -12.71
C ALA A 108 -11.02 16.49 -13.20
N ARG A 109 -9.80 17.00 -13.40
CA ARG A 109 -9.58 18.38 -13.84
C ARG A 109 -10.17 18.59 -15.23
N ARG A 110 -9.77 17.74 -16.18
CA ARG A 110 -10.25 17.80 -17.57
C ARG A 110 -11.72 17.44 -17.69
N LEU A 111 -12.16 16.43 -16.93
CA LEU A 111 -13.57 16.02 -16.95
C LEU A 111 -14.48 17.14 -16.45
N ALA A 112 -14.13 17.77 -15.33
CA ALA A 112 -14.92 18.86 -14.76
C ALA A 112 -15.05 20.05 -15.71
N GLN A 113 -13.95 20.40 -16.40
CA GLN A 113 -13.96 21.44 -17.42
C GLN A 113 -14.89 21.08 -18.58
N ARG A 114 -14.72 19.87 -19.14
CA ARG A 114 -15.51 19.41 -20.29
C ARG A 114 -17.01 19.32 -19.98
N LEU A 115 -17.38 18.86 -18.78
CA LEU A 115 -18.77 18.80 -18.33
C LEU A 115 -19.46 20.18 -18.28
N VAL A 116 -18.70 21.25 -18.10
CA VAL A 116 -19.22 22.63 -17.98
C VAL A 116 -19.21 23.35 -19.33
N GLU A 117 -18.13 23.22 -20.11
CA GLU A 117 -17.90 23.99 -21.34
C GLU A 117 -18.59 23.41 -22.59
N ASP A 118 -18.71 22.09 -22.68
CA ASP A 118 -19.25 21.44 -23.88
C ASP A 118 -20.80 21.44 -23.87
N ASP A 119 -21.38 21.70 -25.04
CA ASP A 119 -22.82 21.78 -25.29
C ASP A 119 -23.31 20.58 -26.14
N SER A 120 -22.53 19.49 -26.18
CA SER A 120 -22.91 18.26 -26.86
C SER A 120 -24.28 17.71 -26.43
N PRO A 121 -24.99 16.98 -27.30
CA PRO A 121 -26.29 16.39 -26.96
C PRO A 121 -26.24 15.46 -25.74
N LEU A 122 -25.09 14.82 -25.50
CA LEU A 122 -24.85 14.04 -24.29
C LEU A 122 -24.87 14.94 -23.04
N LEU A 123 -24.17 16.06 -23.04
CA LEU A 123 -24.13 16.96 -21.88
C LEU A 123 -25.46 17.66 -21.63
N ALA A 124 -26.20 17.99 -22.68
CA ALA A 124 -27.58 18.47 -22.54
C ALA A 124 -28.46 17.47 -21.77
N TYR A 125 -28.20 16.17 -21.93
CA TYR A 125 -28.86 15.10 -21.17
C TYR A 125 -28.29 14.91 -19.76
N LEU A 126 -26.97 15.00 -19.56
CA LEU A 126 -26.33 14.79 -18.26
C LEU A 126 -26.58 15.93 -17.26
N ARG A 127 -26.61 17.19 -17.71
CA ARG A 127 -26.80 18.38 -16.86
C ARG A 127 -28.02 18.28 -15.91
N PRO A 128 -29.24 17.93 -16.37
CA PRO A 128 -30.39 17.79 -15.47
C PRO A 128 -30.37 16.53 -14.61
N LYS A 129 -29.55 15.53 -14.95
CA LYS A 129 -29.43 14.26 -14.21
C LYS A 129 -28.50 14.37 -13.00
N PHE A 130 -27.52 15.28 -13.05
CA PHE A 130 -26.62 15.52 -11.91
C PHE A 130 -27.35 16.19 -10.77
N ARG A 131 -27.02 15.81 -9.53
CA ARG A 131 -27.55 16.50 -8.35
C ARG A 131 -27.10 17.95 -8.35
N LEU A 132 -28.00 18.82 -7.87
CA LEU A 132 -27.74 20.26 -7.80
C LEU A 132 -26.47 20.60 -7.02
N LYS A 133 -26.13 19.82 -5.98
CA LYS A 133 -24.89 19.98 -5.20
C LYS A 133 -23.66 19.75 -6.07
N THR A 134 -23.63 18.66 -6.83
CA THR A 134 -22.52 18.31 -7.74
C THR A 134 -22.37 19.34 -8.85
N TRP A 135 -23.49 19.76 -9.46
CA TRP A 135 -23.45 20.80 -10.49
C TRP A 135 -22.91 22.14 -9.95
N LYS A 136 -23.35 22.56 -8.76
CA LYS A 136 -22.80 23.77 -8.10
C LYS A 136 -21.30 23.63 -7.78
N LEU A 137 -20.81 22.43 -7.48
CA LEU A 137 -19.38 22.18 -7.29
C LEU A 137 -18.62 22.34 -8.61
N LEU A 138 -19.07 21.71 -9.70
CA LEU A 138 -18.46 21.83 -11.03
C LEU A 138 -18.41 23.28 -11.51
N LEU A 139 -19.51 24.03 -11.36
CA LEU A 139 -19.55 25.45 -11.70
C LEU A 139 -18.57 26.30 -10.87
N ARG A 140 -18.42 26.00 -9.58
CA ARG A 140 -17.43 26.70 -8.73
C ARG A 140 -16.00 26.24 -8.97
N TYR A 141 -15.80 25.11 -9.65
CA TYR A 141 -14.48 24.64 -10.03
C TYR A 141 -14.03 25.23 -11.38
N ASP A 142 -14.96 25.60 -12.26
CA ASP A 142 -14.64 26.19 -13.56
C ASP A 142 -13.84 27.51 -13.45
N ALA A 143 -12.70 27.57 -14.16
CA ALA A 143 -11.80 28.73 -14.15
C ALA A 143 -12.44 29.96 -14.81
N SER A 144 -13.35 29.78 -15.77
CA SER A 144 -14.05 30.90 -16.41
C SER A 144 -14.87 31.70 -15.39
N ARG A 145 -15.40 31.03 -14.35
CA ARG A 145 -16.19 31.62 -13.27
C ARG A 145 -15.36 32.25 -12.15
N MET A 146 -14.04 32.17 -12.23
CA MET A 146 -13.12 32.84 -11.30
C MET A 146 -12.87 34.31 -11.67
N GLN A 147 -13.33 34.74 -12.84
CA GLN A 147 -13.15 36.11 -13.31
C GLN A 147 -13.88 37.12 -12.42
N PHE A 148 -13.22 38.25 -12.19
CA PHE A 148 -13.79 39.43 -11.56
C PHE A 148 -14.79 40.08 -12.51
N SER A 149 -16.01 40.29 -12.00
CA SER A 149 -16.96 41.21 -12.62
C SER A 149 -16.70 42.65 -12.13
N PRO A 150 -17.11 43.69 -12.87
CA PRO A 150 -17.03 45.07 -12.38
C PRO A 150 -17.73 45.27 -11.02
N ALA A 151 -18.79 44.49 -10.74
CA ALA A 151 -19.51 44.52 -9.47
C ALA A 151 -18.71 43.93 -8.29
N ASP A 152 -17.68 43.13 -8.56
CA ASP A 152 -16.77 42.62 -7.54
C ASP A 152 -15.77 43.71 -7.08
N VAL A 153 -15.55 44.76 -7.90
CA VAL A 153 -14.65 45.88 -7.60
C VAL A 153 -15.36 46.92 -6.74
N ARG A 154 -15.11 46.87 -5.44
CA ARG A 154 -15.69 47.78 -4.44
C ARG A 154 -14.78 48.98 -4.16
N PRO A 155 -15.32 50.11 -3.65
CA PRO A 155 -14.55 51.31 -3.30
C PRO A 155 -13.31 51.03 -2.44
N GLY A 156 -13.43 50.14 -1.45
CA GLY A 156 -12.33 49.84 -0.55
C GLY A 156 -11.18 49.05 -1.21
N LEU A 157 -11.45 48.23 -2.24
CA LEU A 157 -10.40 47.61 -3.05
C LEU A 157 -9.58 48.69 -3.77
N ALA A 158 -10.26 49.65 -4.42
CA ALA A 158 -9.59 50.77 -5.08
C ALA A 158 -8.81 51.63 -4.07
N LEU A 159 -9.38 51.90 -2.90
CA LEU A 159 -8.69 52.63 -1.84
C LEU A 159 -7.45 51.88 -1.33
N ALA A 160 -7.53 50.57 -1.12
CA ALA A 160 -6.41 49.75 -0.69
C ALA A 160 -5.27 49.77 -1.71
N LEU A 161 -5.60 49.63 -3.00
CA LEU A 161 -4.65 49.73 -4.10
C LEU A 161 -4.02 51.12 -4.19
N LEU A 162 -4.81 52.19 -4.01
CA LEU A 162 -4.31 53.56 -3.99
C LEU A 162 -3.30 53.77 -2.85
N LEU A 163 -3.61 53.29 -1.65
CA LEU A 163 -2.78 53.45 -0.46
C LEU A 163 -1.52 52.58 -0.47
N GLY A 164 -1.54 51.41 -1.11
CA GLY A 164 -0.35 50.58 -1.33
C GLY A 164 0.38 50.17 -0.04
N ARG A 165 -0.36 49.88 1.05
CA ARG A 165 0.24 49.72 2.40
C ARG A 165 1.08 48.44 2.58
N SER A 166 0.85 47.40 1.80
CA SER A 166 1.58 46.13 1.90
C SER A 166 2.40 45.81 0.64
N GLY A 167 3.29 44.81 0.73
CA GLY A 167 4.10 44.38 -0.41
C GLY A 167 3.22 43.82 -1.53
N SER A 168 2.30 42.93 -1.18
CA SER A 168 1.36 42.30 -2.12
C SER A 168 0.45 43.32 -2.81
N ILE A 169 -0.07 44.32 -2.09
CA ILE A 169 -0.92 45.37 -2.67
C ILE A 169 -0.13 46.25 -3.64
N ARG A 170 1.13 46.60 -3.32
CA ARG A 170 2.00 47.34 -4.25
C ARG A 170 2.29 46.52 -5.49
N TYR A 171 2.63 45.24 -5.34
CA TYR A 171 2.83 44.33 -6.46
C TYR A 171 1.62 44.29 -7.39
N ILE A 172 0.41 44.16 -6.82
CA ILE A 172 -0.85 44.17 -7.58
C ILE A 172 -1.02 45.49 -8.34
N ARG A 173 -0.82 46.63 -7.67
CA ARG A 173 -0.92 47.96 -8.29
C ARG A 173 0.06 48.13 -9.44
N ASP A 174 1.29 47.65 -9.30
CA ASP A 174 2.35 47.81 -10.29
C ASP A 174 2.10 46.97 -11.56
N LYS A 175 1.28 45.91 -11.45
CA LYS A 175 0.83 45.10 -12.59
C LYS A 175 -0.29 45.74 -13.40
N LEU A 176 -0.99 46.74 -12.85
CA LEU A 176 -2.07 47.44 -13.56
C LEU A 176 -1.52 48.20 -14.78
N THR A 177 -2.35 48.29 -15.82
CA THR A 177 -2.05 49.10 -17.00
C THR A 177 -1.85 50.57 -16.63
N PRO A 178 -1.06 51.34 -17.41
CA PRO A 178 -0.93 52.78 -17.21
C PRO A 178 -2.29 53.49 -17.21
N GLU A 179 -3.23 53.05 -18.04
CA GLU A 179 -4.59 53.59 -18.15
C GLU A 179 -5.39 53.36 -16.86
N THR A 180 -5.41 52.13 -16.35
CA THR A 180 -6.07 51.81 -15.08
C THR A 180 -5.43 52.56 -13.91
N ARG A 181 -4.10 52.71 -13.89
CA ARG A 181 -3.40 53.48 -12.85
C ARG A 181 -3.78 54.95 -12.84
N LYS A 182 -3.88 55.60 -14.00
CA LYS A 182 -4.37 56.99 -14.09
C LYS A 182 -5.78 57.14 -13.53
N LEU A 183 -6.68 56.20 -13.85
CA LEU A 183 -8.03 56.18 -13.30
C LEU A 183 -8.03 55.95 -11.78
N LEU A 184 -7.14 55.10 -11.29
CA LEU A 184 -6.99 54.82 -9.86
C LEU A 184 -6.43 56.03 -9.09
N GLU A 185 -5.45 56.74 -9.65
CA GLU A 185 -4.87 57.96 -9.07
C GLU A 185 -5.86 59.13 -9.06
N ALA A 186 -6.78 59.17 -10.02
CA ALA A 186 -7.88 60.16 -10.06
C ALA A 186 -9.00 59.85 -9.05
N TYR A 187 -9.01 58.67 -8.43
CA TYR A 187 -10.03 58.29 -7.46
C TYR A 187 -9.80 58.99 -6.12
N ASN A 188 -10.78 59.77 -5.68
CA ASN A 188 -10.71 60.60 -4.47
C ASN A 188 -10.98 59.85 -3.15
N GLY A 189 -11.12 58.52 -3.18
CA GLY A 189 -11.46 57.71 -1.99
C GLY A 189 -12.93 57.78 -1.56
N GLY A 190 -13.82 58.37 -2.37
CA GLY A 190 -15.24 58.50 -2.05
C GLY A 190 -16.01 57.19 -2.03
N ALA A 191 -17.19 57.17 -1.39
CA ALA A 191 -18.01 55.95 -1.25
C ALA A 191 -18.53 55.35 -2.56
N ARG A 192 -18.44 56.07 -3.68
CA ARG A 192 -18.78 55.60 -5.03
C ARG A 192 -17.54 55.58 -5.90
N ILE A 193 -17.37 54.52 -6.67
CA ILE A 193 -16.28 54.34 -7.62
C ILE A 193 -16.81 54.58 -9.03
N ASP A 194 -15.99 55.22 -9.88
CA ASP A 194 -16.34 55.42 -11.30
C ASP A 194 -16.50 54.05 -11.99
N PRO A 195 -17.62 53.78 -12.69
CA PRO A 195 -17.80 52.55 -13.45
C PRO A 195 -16.65 52.24 -14.42
N ARG A 196 -16.02 53.27 -14.99
CA ARG A 196 -14.83 53.11 -15.87
C ARG A 196 -13.66 52.50 -15.10
N LEU A 197 -13.43 52.95 -13.87
CA LEU A 197 -12.38 52.39 -13.01
C LEU A 197 -12.73 50.96 -12.57
N GLN A 198 -14.00 50.66 -12.26
CA GLN A 198 -14.42 49.29 -11.94
C GLN A 198 -14.16 48.31 -13.09
N ILE A 199 -14.55 48.69 -14.30
CA ILE A 199 -14.36 47.87 -15.51
C ILE A 199 -12.86 47.68 -15.78
N ALA A 200 -12.08 48.76 -15.72
CA ALA A 200 -10.64 48.72 -15.96
C ALA A 200 -9.89 47.85 -14.93
N LEU A 201 -10.22 47.98 -13.64
CA LEU A 201 -9.66 47.14 -12.58
C LEU A 201 -10.06 45.68 -12.77
N ALA A 202 -11.34 45.37 -12.98
CA ALA A 202 -11.78 43.99 -13.19
C ALA A 202 -11.05 43.35 -14.38
N LYS A 203 -10.89 44.08 -15.48
CA LYS A 203 -10.14 43.65 -16.66
C LYS A 203 -8.67 43.35 -16.33
N ASP A 204 -7.96 44.28 -15.71
CA ASP A 204 -6.53 44.08 -15.38
C ASP A 204 -6.32 42.95 -14.37
N LEU A 205 -7.21 42.79 -13.37
CA LEU A 205 -7.18 41.67 -12.44
C LEU A 205 -7.31 40.34 -13.20
N ASN A 206 -8.24 40.25 -14.16
CA ASN A 206 -8.48 39.02 -14.94
C ASN A 206 -7.35 38.69 -15.92
N GLU A 207 -6.90 39.68 -16.70
CA GLU A 207 -5.95 39.47 -17.79
C GLU A 207 -4.52 39.33 -17.29
N ARG A 208 -4.16 40.07 -16.23
CA ARG A 208 -2.76 40.18 -15.79
C ARG A 208 -2.48 39.43 -14.50
N LEU A 209 -3.36 39.49 -13.50
CA LEU A 209 -3.08 38.91 -12.19
C LEU A 209 -3.55 37.49 -12.03
N LEU A 210 -4.76 37.14 -12.48
CA LEU A 210 -5.23 35.76 -12.38
C LEU A 210 -4.29 34.78 -13.09
N ARG A 211 -3.59 35.22 -14.13
CA ARG A 211 -2.64 34.41 -14.90
C ARG A 211 -1.17 34.66 -14.55
N ASP A 212 -0.86 35.41 -13.48
CA ASP A 212 0.53 35.74 -13.11
C ASP A 212 1.18 34.59 -12.30
N PRO A 213 2.19 33.88 -12.84
CA PRO A 213 2.90 32.83 -12.11
C PRO A 213 3.86 33.38 -11.04
N ALA A 214 4.11 34.69 -11.00
CA ALA A 214 5.01 35.31 -10.03
C ALA A 214 4.28 35.85 -8.79
N LEU A 215 2.95 35.92 -8.79
CA LEU A 215 2.17 36.53 -7.71
C LEU A 215 2.50 35.93 -6.34
N PHE A 216 2.49 34.59 -6.24
CA PHE A 216 2.83 33.90 -4.99
C PHE A 216 4.31 34.05 -4.65
N ARG A 217 5.22 33.69 -5.57
CA ARG A 217 6.68 33.69 -5.32
C ARG A 217 7.22 35.04 -4.89
N LYS A 218 6.74 36.14 -5.48
CA LYS A 218 7.21 37.49 -5.15
C LYS A 218 6.66 38.02 -3.83
N ASN A 219 5.60 37.42 -3.29
CA ASN A 219 4.91 37.88 -2.10
C ASN A 219 4.75 36.76 -1.04
N GLU A 220 5.59 35.72 -1.09
CA GLU A 220 5.41 34.48 -0.34
C GLU A 220 5.32 34.72 1.17
N ALA A 221 6.25 35.49 1.74
CA ALA A 221 6.30 35.76 3.18
C ALA A 221 5.01 36.41 3.70
N GLU A 222 4.47 37.38 2.95
CA GLU A 222 3.22 38.05 3.30
C GLU A 222 2.02 37.12 3.11
N LEU A 223 1.92 36.45 1.96
CA LEU A 223 0.78 35.57 1.65
C LEU A 223 0.68 34.36 2.57
N ARG A 224 1.80 33.80 3.02
CA ARG A 224 1.82 32.70 4.01
C ARG A 224 1.42 33.12 5.41
N SER A 225 1.53 34.41 5.73
CA SER A 225 1.06 34.94 7.02
C SER A 225 -0.47 35.11 7.07
N LEU A 226 -1.14 35.05 5.92
CA LEU A 226 -2.59 35.11 5.82
C LEU A 226 -3.21 33.75 6.13
N ASN A 227 -4.47 33.77 6.60
CA ASN A 227 -5.25 32.56 6.79
C ASN A 227 -5.76 32.03 5.43
N LEU A 228 -4.93 31.24 4.75
CA LEU A 228 -5.26 30.66 3.44
C LEU A 228 -6.16 29.43 3.58
N PRO A 229 -7.18 29.26 2.72
CA PRO A 229 -8.01 28.06 2.73
C PRO A 229 -7.18 26.84 2.32
N ALA A 230 -7.56 25.65 2.81
CA ALA A 230 -6.87 24.39 2.51
C ALA A 230 -6.69 24.14 1.00
N THR A 231 -7.69 24.50 0.19
CA THR A 231 -7.61 24.44 -1.28
C THR A 231 -6.48 25.29 -1.86
N ALA A 232 -6.26 26.50 -1.33
CA ALA A 232 -5.17 27.36 -1.78
C ALA A 232 -3.80 26.76 -1.43
N ILE A 233 -3.66 26.19 -0.24
CA ILE A 233 -2.42 25.51 0.19
C ILE A 233 -2.11 24.32 -0.72
N LYS A 234 -3.10 23.49 -1.03
CA LYS A 234 -2.93 22.35 -1.95
C LYS A 234 -2.56 22.80 -3.36
N LEU A 235 -3.20 23.86 -3.88
CA LEU A 235 -2.85 24.44 -5.18
C LEU A 235 -1.44 25.06 -5.20
N ILE A 236 -1.03 25.74 -4.13
CA ILE A 236 0.35 26.26 -3.97
C ILE A 236 1.35 25.11 -4.06
N ASN A 237 1.12 24.05 -3.28
CA ASN A 237 2.00 22.89 -3.27
C ASN A 237 2.07 22.20 -4.63
N SER A 238 0.94 22.15 -5.36
CA SER A 238 0.82 21.51 -6.67
C SER A 238 1.48 22.31 -7.81
N ILE A 239 1.27 23.63 -7.83
CA ILE A 239 1.79 24.54 -8.89
C ILE A 239 3.27 24.88 -8.67
N TYR A 240 3.67 25.08 -7.42
CA TYR A 240 5.02 25.53 -7.06
C TYR A 240 5.88 24.40 -6.49
N LEU A 241 5.55 23.14 -6.78
CA LEU A 241 6.19 21.95 -6.20
C LEU A 241 7.73 22.03 -6.22
N ASP A 242 8.33 22.32 -7.38
CA ASP A 242 9.79 22.36 -7.52
C ASP A 242 10.43 23.52 -6.76
N TYR A 243 9.80 24.70 -6.83
CA TYR A 243 10.23 25.89 -6.08
C TYR A 243 10.19 25.64 -4.57
N LEU A 244 9.14 24.98 -4.09
CA LEU A 244 8.98 24.65 -2.67
C LEU A 244 9.93 23.56 -2.22
N ARG A 245 10.22 22.56 -3.05
CA ARG A 245 11.25 21.55 -2.75
C ARG A 245 12.62 22.18 -2.57
N GLU A 246 13.01 23.09 -3.45
CA GLU A 246 14.27 23.83 -3.34
C GLU A 246 14.29 24.69 -2.06
N THR A 247 13.23 25.46 -1.83
CA THR A 247 13.11 26.34 -0.66
C THR A 247 13.11 25.56 0.65
N TYR A 248 12.33 24.49 0.76
CA TYR A 248 12.27 23.65 1.96
C TYR A 248 13.57 22.86 2.15
N GLY A 249 14.28 22.49 1.09
CA GLY A 249 15.61 21.86 1.19
C GLY A 249 16.64 22.73 1.90
N GLN A 250 16.46 24.05 1.89
CA GLN A 250 17.30 25.03 2.57
C GLN A 250 16.89 25.30 4.03
N GLU A 251 15.81 24.70 4.53
CA GLU A 251 15.33 24.89 5.90
C GLU A 251 16.39 24.43 6.93
N PRO A 252 16.93 25.32 7.78
CA PRO A 252 18.04 24.99 8.68
C PRO A 252 17.71 23.90 9.69
N ASN A 253 16.44 23.81 10.15
CA ASN A 253 16.03 22.77 11.09
C ASN A 253 15.77 21.43 10.36
N PRO A 254 16.50 20.34 10.69
CA PRO A 254 16.38 19.06 9.98
C PRO A 254 15.01 18.39 10.15
N ASP A 255 14.41 18.47 11.35
CA ASP A 255 13.10 17.86 11.61
C ASP A 255 12.00 18.59 10.85
N ARG A 256 12.05 19.93 10.88
CA ARG A 256 11.11 20.77 10.13
C ARG A 256 11.28 20.60 8.62
N ARG A 257 12.52 20.51 8.13
CA ARG A 257 12.83 20.20 6.74
C ARG A 257 12.19 18.88 6.31
N GLN A 258 12.36 17.83 7.11
CA GLN A 258 11.79 16.53 6.79
C GLN A 258 10.27 16.57 6.78
N GLN A 259 9.64 17.24 7.75
CA GLN A 259 8.18 17.41 7.79
C GLN A 259 7.66 18.16 6.55
N LEU A 260 8.31 19.25 6.16
CA LEU A 260 7.95 20.04 5.00
C LEU A 260 8.12 19.26 3.69
N LEU A 261 9.24 18.54 3.53
CA LEU A 261 9.46 17.70 2.35
C LEU A 261 8.48 16.52 2.29
N ASN A 262 8.18 15.89 3.42
CA ASN A 262 7.16 14.84 3.50
C ASN A 262 5.78 15.37 3.11
N SER A 263 5.45 16.61 3.48
CA SER A 263 4.17 17.24 3.07
C SER A 263 4.04 17.44 1.56
N LEU A 264 5.17 17.52 0.83
CA LEU A 264 5.22 17.63 -0.64
C LEU A 264 5.27 16.27 -1.36
N GLN A 265 5.54 15.16 -0.66
CA GLN A 265 5.68 13.84 -1.30
C GLN A 265 4.36 13.35 -1.90
N ASN A 266 3.22 13.65 -1.27
CA ASN A 266 1.91 13.14 -1.68
C ASN A 266 1.09 14.15 -2.50
N VAL A 267 1.71 15.23 -2.98
CA VAL A 267 1.01 16.28 -3.71
C VAL A 267 0.93 15.90 -5.19
N GLU A 268 -0.30 15.88 -5.72
CA GLU A 268 -0.51 15.72 -7.15
C GLU A 268 -0.02 16.97 -7.90
N PRO A 269 0.93 16.85 -8.85
CA PRO A 269 1.45 17.99 -9.59
C PRO A 269 0.37 18.61 -10.49
N ALA A 270 0.45 19.92 -10.67
CA ALA A 270 -0.43 20.63 -11.59
C ALA A 270 -0.13 20.23 -13.04
N GLU A 271 -1.15 20.26 -13.92
CA GLU A 271 -0.92 20.06 -15.35
C GLU A 271 0.00 21.16 -15.90
N VAL A 272 0.85 20.81 -16.86
CA VAL A 272 1.73 21.76 -17.55
C VAL A 272 1.17 22.03 -18.95
N PRO A 273 0.82 23.27 -19.31
CA PRO A 273 0.94 24.50 -18.50
C PRO A 273 -0.15 24.61 -17.41
N VAL A 274 0.18 25.25 -16.29
CA VAL A 274 -0.65 25.38 -15.06
C VAL A 274 -1.96 26.19 -15.21
N GLY A 275 -2.31 26.60 -16.43
CA GLY A 275 -3.25 27.67 -16.79
C GLY A 275 -4.41 27.90 -15.83
N ASP A 276 -5.32 26.94 -15.70
CA ASP A 276 -6.58 27.10 -14.95
C ASP A 276 -6.41 26.99 -13.43
N ASP A 277 -5.48 26.14 -12.98
CA ASP A 277 -5.16 26.02 -11.56
C ASP A 277 -4.51 27.29 -11.03
N LEU A 278 -3.69 27.96 -11.87
CA LEU A 278 -3.11 29.25 -11.53
C LEU A 278 -4.19 30.33 -11.38
N VAL A 279 -5.21 30.33 -12.24
CA VAL A 279 -6.36 31.24 -12.14
C VAL A 279 -7.12 31.01 -10.83
N ARG A 280 -7.40 29.76 -10.46
CA ARG A 280 -8.05 29.40 -9.19
C ARG A 280 -7.21 29.82 -7.99
N LEU A 281 -5.91 29.54 -8.01
CA LEU A 281 -5.01 29.91 -6.93
C LEU A 281 -4.95 31.42 -6.75
N ASN A 282 -4.65 32.15 -7.82
CA ASN A 282 -4.52 33.61 -7.75
C ASN A 282 -5.83 34.27 -7.33
N ARG A 283 -6.98 33.70 -7.70
CA ARG A 283 -8.29 34.13 -7.18
C ARG A 283 -8.38 33.97 -5.67
N LEU A 284 -8.02 32.80 -5.13
CA LEU A 284 -8.03 32.54 -3.68
C LEU A 284 -7.03 33.42 -2.91
N LEU A 285 -5.85 33.66 -3.48
CA LEU A 285 -4.86 34.57 -2.89
C LEU A 285 -5.40 36.00 -2.81
N LEU A 286 -6.04 36.50 -3.88
CA LEU A 286 -6.65 37.84 -3.87
C LEU A 286 -7.81 37.93 -2.88
N GLU A 287 -8.63 36.88 -2.74
CA GLU A 287 -9.68 36.80 -1.71
C GLU A 287 -9.10 36.85 -0.29
N ALA A 288 -7.94 36.23 -0.05
CA ALA A 288 -7.25 36.30 1.24
C ALA A 288 -6.62 37.67 1.52
N VAL A 289 -6.08 38.34 0.49
CA VAL A 289 -5.49 39.69 0.60
C VAL A 289 -6.58 40.75 0.86
N PHE A 290 -7.77 40.58 0.29
CA PHE A 290 -8.90 41.50 0.46
C PHE A 290 -10.13 40.78 1.03
N PRO A 291 -10.13 40.37 2.30
CA PRO A 291 -11.08 39.39 2.79
C PRO A 291 -12.44 39.99 3.15
N TYR A 292 -13.50 39.29 2.76
CA TYR A 292 -14.88 39.52 3.17
C TYR A 292 -15.28 38.41 4.16
N PRO A 293 -15.97 38.70 5.30
CA PRO A 293 -16.65 39.93 5.65
C PRO A 293 -15.87 40.90 6.57
N GLN A 294 -14.62 40.60 6.96
CA GLN A 294 -13.88 41.49 7.89
C GLN A 294 -13.78 42.92 7.34
N GLN A 295 -13.77 43.05 6.02
CA GLN A 295 -13.97 44.30 5.33
C GLN A 295 -15.24 44.18 4.46
N PRO A 296 -16.31 44.96 4.71
CA PRO A 296 -17.55 44.90 3.92
C PRO A 296 -17.33 45.28 2.45
N TRP A 297 -16.17 45.86 2.14
CA TRP A 297 -15.69 46.22 0.80
C TRP A 297 -14.67 45.22 0.22
N GLY A 298 -14.37 44.12 0.90
CA GLY A 298 -13.50 43.05 0.42
C GLY A 298 -14.09 42.24 -0.74
N ILE A 299 -13.27 41.37 -1.31
CA ILE A 299 -13.66 40.45 -2.39
C ILE A 299 -14.49 39.33 -1.77
N ARG A 300 -15.68 39.09 -2.33
CA ARG A 300 -16.55 37.99 -1.87
C ARG A 300 -15.90 36.63 -2.19
N PRO A 301 -15.87 35.70 -1.21
CA PRO A 301 -15.32 34.38 -1.44
C PRO A 301 -16.16 33.61 -2.46
N ARG A 302 -15.53 33.06 -3.49
CA ARG A 302 -16.21 32.19 -4.48
C ARG A 302 -16.40 30.77 -3.96
N GLY A 303 -15.66 30.38 -2.92
CA GLY A 303 -15.70 29.04 -2.32
C GLY A 303 -15.28 27.99 -3.34
N VAL A 304 -14.08 28.16 -3.90
CA VAL A 304 -13.49 27.24 -4.89
C VAL A 304 -13.31 25.87 -4.23
N PRO A 305 -13.97 24.81 -4.74
CA PRO A 305 -13.88 23.48 -4.16
C PRO A 305 -12.51 22.85 -4.45
N HIS A 306 -12.10 21.91 -3.60
CA HIS A 306 -10.92 21.11 -3.86
C HIS A 306 -11.15 20.08 -4.97
N LEU A 307 -10.08 19.68 -5.69
CA LEU A 307 -10.17 18.67 -6.75
C LEU A 307 -10.70 17.33 -6.21
N ASP A 308 -10.32 16.95 -4.99
CA ASP A 308 -10.81 15.74 -4.33
C ASP A 308 -12.33 15.78 -4.10
N GLU A 309 -12.91 16.95 -3.76
CA GLU A 309 -14.36 17.09 -3.62
C GLU A 309 -15.08 16.86 -4.96
N ILE A 310 -14.47 17.30 -6.07
CA ILE A 310 -14.99 17.05 -7.42
C ILE A 310 -14.91 15.56 -7.76
N ARG A 311 -13.77 14.91 -7.48
CA ARG A 311 -13.60 13.47 -7.68
C ARG A 311 -14.63 12.67 -6.90
N GLU A 312 -14.83 13.01 -5.62
CA GLU A 312 -15.79 12.37 -4.74
C GLU A 312 -17.24 12.58 -5.21
N ALA A 313 -17.60 13.79 -5.65
CA ALA A 313 -18.93 14.04 -6.18
C ALA A 313 -19.20 13.24 -7.48
N LEU A 314 -18.20 13.10 -8.34
CA LEU A 314 -18.34 12.37 -9.60
C LEU A 314 -18.33 10.85 -9.41
N VAL A 315 -17.55 10.32 -8.47
CA VAL A 315 -17.20 8.88 -8.39
C VAL A 315 -17.28 8.27 -6.99
N GLY A 316 -17.85 8.99 -6.02
CA GLY A 316 -18.13 8.54 -4.66
C GLY A 316 -18.68 7.11 -4.59
N ARG A 317 -18.35 6.44 -3.50
CA ARG A 317 -18.46 4.97 -3.37
C ARG A 317 -19.40 4.49 -2.28
N GLY A 318 -20.14 5.37 -1.62
CA GLY A 318 -20.95 4.86 -0.53
C GLY A 318 -22.09 3.99 -1.04
N ASP A 319 -22.54 3.09 -0.17
CA ASP A 319 -23.57 2.11 -0.48
C ASP A 319 -24.97 2.74 -0.50
N SER A 320 -25.11 3.97 0.01
CA SER A 320 -26.33 4.75 -0.09
C SER A 320 -26.37 5.58 -1.39
N PRO A 321 -27.56 5.77 -2.01
CA PRO A 321 -27.71 6.58 -3.22
C PRO A 321 -27.15 8.00 -3.09
N GLU A 322 -27.10 8.54 -1.87
CA GLU A 322 -26.55 9.86 -1.58
C GLU A 322 -25.02 9.90 -1.65
N GLN A 323 -24.35 8.76 -1.48
CA GLN A 323 -22.90 8.63 -1.46
C GLN A 323 -22.30 8.00 -2.73
N VAL A 324 -23.13 7.38 -3.59
CA VAL A 324 -22.71 6.95 -4.93
C VAL A 324 -22.45 8.18 -5.78
N GLY A 325 -21.32 8.27 -6.49
CA GLY A 325 -21.01 9.40 -7.38
C GLY A 325 -21.86 9.44 -8.65
N GLU A 326 -21.99 10.61 -9.27
CA GLU A 326 -22.88 10.80 -10.44
C GLU A 326 -22.57 9.86 -11.60
N LEU A 327 -21.29 9.61 -11.91
CA LEU A 327 -20.92 8.72 -13.01
C LEU A 327 -21.30 7.26 -12.73
N ASN A 328 -21.22 6.83 -11.47
CA ASN A 328 -21.61 5.48 -11.07
C ASN A 328 -23.13 5.30 -11.12
N LEU A 329 -23.92 6.35 -10.85
CA LEU A 329 -25.38 6.32 -11.05
C LEU A 329 -25.75 6.17 -12.53
N LEU A 330 -25.01 6.82 -13.44
CA LEU A 330 -25.24 6.70 -14.88
C LEU A 330 -25.02 5.28 -15.43
N LEU A 331 -24.24 4.43 -14.74
CA LEU A 331 -24.03 3.05 -15.16
C LEU A 331 -25.33 2.23 -15.15
N GLU A 332 -26.31 2.62 -14.34
CA GLU A 332 -27.60 1.94 -14.28
C GLU A 332 -28.70 2.60 -15.13
N ASP A 333 -28.44 3.80 -15.67
CA ASP A 333 -29.42 4.57 -16.43
C ASP A 333 -29.79 3.86 -17.75
N PRO A 334 -31.04 3.39 -17.91
CA PRO A 334 -31.47 2.68 -19.12
C PRO A 334 -31.58 3.61 -20.34
N GLU A 335 -31.71 4.91 -20.11
CA GLU A 335 -31.88 5.88 -21.17
C GLU A 335 -30.57 6.45 -21.65
N LEU A 336 -29.42 6.20 -21.00
CA LEU A 336 -28.15 6.87 -21.32
C LEU A 336 -27.86 6.83 -22.82
N TYR A 337 -27.96 5.65 -23.43
CA TYR A 337 -27.78 5.52 -24.87
C TYR A 337 -28.98 6.04 -25.66
N ALA A 338 -28.73 7.06 -26.46
CA ALA A 338 -29.52 7.40 -27.64
C ALA A 338 -28.55 7.72 -28.79
N PRO A 339 -28.82 7.30 -30.04
CA PRO A 339 -27.93 7.58 -31.18
C PRO A 339 -27.61 9.06 -31.35
N ALA A 340 -28.56 9.94 -31.03
CA ALA A 340 -28.36 11.39 -31.05
C ALA A 340 -27.33 11.90 -30.02
N ARG A 341 -27.07 11.14 -28.94
CA ARG A 341 -26.12 11.50 -27.88
C ARG A 341 -24.73 10.92 -28.11
N PHE A 342 -24.63 9.84 -28.90
CA PHE A 342 -23.37 9.19 -29.27
C PHE A 342 -23.32 8.99 -30.79
N PRO A 343 -23.23 10.07 -31.57
CA PRO A 343 -23.26 9.98 -33.03
C PRO A 343 -22.12 9.10 -33.57
N ASP A 344 -20.93 9.18 -32.95
CA ASP A 344 -19.74 8.42 -33.34
C ASP A 344 -19.85 6.91 -33.09
N LEU A 345 -20.83 6.47 -32.29
CA LEU A 345 -21.06 5.06 -31.93
C LEU A 345 -22.36 4.51 -32.50
N ALA A 346 -23.07 5.30 -33.33
CA ALA A 346 -24.38 4.93 -33.83
C ALA A 346 -24.36 3.61 -34.64
N GLU A 347 -23.27 3.38 -35.39
CA GLU A 347 -23.06 2.18 -36.21
C GLU A 347 -22.64 0.96 -35.36
N ASP A 348 -21.83 1.17 -34.32
CA ASP A 348 -21.30 0.09 -33.46
C ASP A 348 -22.29 -0.35 -32.38
N TYR A 349 -23.27 0.50 -32.03
CA TYR A 349 -24.17 0.23 -30.92
C TYR A 349 -25.00 -1.05 -31.03
N PRO A 350 -25.59 -1.43 -32.19
CA PRO A 350 -26.32 -2.69 -32.29
C PRO A 350 -25.45 -3.90 -31.89
N TYR A 351 -24.16 -3.85 -32.25
CA TYR A 351 -23.19 -4.88 -31.85
C TYR A 351 -22.87 -4.81 -30.36
N LEU A 352 -22.58 -3.62 -29.82
CA LEU A 352 -22.30 -3.41 -28.40
C LEU A 352 -23.48 -3.82 -27.51
N LYS A 353 -24.70 -3.44 -27.88
CA LYS A 353 -25.94 -3.80 -27.18
C LYS A 353 -26.16 -5.31 -27.19
N LYS A 354 -25.96 -5.97 -28.33
CA LYS A 354 -26.07 -7.44 -28.43
C LYS A 354 -25.02 -8.15 -27.57
N ARG A 355 -23.80 -7.59 -27.50
CA ARG A 355 -22.69 -8.17 -26.72
C ARG A 355 -22.86 -8.00 -25.21
N TYR A 356 -23.41 -6.87 -24.77
CA TYR A 356 -23.58 -6.52 -23.35
C TYR A 356 -25.05 -6.46 -22.91
N GLU A 357 -25.93 -7.22 -23.57
CA GLU A 357 -27.39 -7.14 -23.36
C GLU A 357 -27.79 -7.44 -21.91
N SER A 358 -27.09 -8.36 -21.26
CA SER A 358 -27.25 -8.72 -19.85
C SER A 358 -26.42 -7.88 -18.87
N GLU A 359 -25.55 -6.98 -19.37
CA GLU A 359 -24.56 -6.24 -18.58
C GLU A 359 -24.62 -4.73 -18.87
N ARG A 360 -25.76 -4.10 -18.53
CA ARG A 360 -26.01 -2.66 -18.80
C ARG A 360 -24.89 -1.75 -18.27
N ALA A 361 -24.39 -2.01 -17.06
CA ALA A 361 -23.32 -1.21 -16.47
C ALA A 361 -22.06 -1.18 -17.35
N TRP A 362 -21.74 -2.29 -18.01
CA TRP A 362 -20.62 -2.35 -18.95
C TRP A 362 -20.89 -1.61 -20.24
N LEU A 363 -22.10 -1.73 -20.79
CA LEU A 363 -22.50 -0.96 -21.97
C LEU A 363 -22.38 0.54 -21.70
N ASN A 364 -22.96 1.02 -20.59
CA ASN A 364 -22.92 2.42 -20.20
C ASN A 364 -21.49 2.89 -19.90
N ARG A 365 -20.66 2.04 -19.30
CA ARG A 365 -19.23 2.32 -19.08
C ARG A 365 -18.49 2.57 -20.40
N ILE A 366 -18.67 1.69 -21.39
CA ILE A 366 -18.00 1.81 -22.70
C ILE A 366 -18.46 3.06 -23.45
N LEU A 367 -19.75 3.41 -23.36
CA LEU A 367 -20.30 4.63 -23.96
C LEU A 367 -19.67 5.88 -23.36
N LEU A 368 -19.57 5.96 -22.02
CA LEU A 368 -18.93 7.09 -21.34
C LEU A 368 -17.43 7.18 -21.63
N GLU A 369 -16.71 6.06 -21.68
CA GLU A 369 -15.30 6.02 -22.11
C GLU A 369 -15.09 6.54 -23.52
N SER A 370 -16.03 6.24 -24.42
CA SER A 370 -15.96 6.66 -25.81
C SER A 370 -16.28 8.15 -25.97
N ALA A 371 -17.19 8.70 -25.17
CA ALA A 371 -17.50 10.13 -25.15
C ALA A 371 -16.39 10.99 -24.51
N PHE A 372 -15.66 10.43 -23.53
CA PHE A 372 -14.62 11.12 -22.78
C PHE A 372 -13.27 10.37 -22.84
N PRO A 373 -12.68 10.17 -24.04
CA PRO A 373 -11.54 9.28 -24.24
C PRO A 373 -10.24 9.76 -23.59
N ASN A 374 -10.13 11.05 -23.27
CA ASN A 374 -8.94 11.66 -22.66
C ASN A 374 -9.11 11.89 -21.16
N GLU A 375 -10.35 11.89 -20.68
CA GLU A 375 -10.73 12.24 -19.31
C GLU A 375 -11.07 11.00 -18.50
N ILE A 376 -11.58 9.94 -19.14
CA ILE A 376 -11.93 8.67 -18.51
C ILE A 376 -10.95 7.58 -18.91
N GLU A 377 -10.39 6.90 -17.91
CA GLU A 377 -9.54 5.74 -18.10
C GLU A 377 -10.37 4.57 -18.67
N ARG A 378 -9.84 3.91 -19.71
CA ARG A 378 -10.46 2.72 -20.29
C ARG A 378 -10.56 1.59 -19.28
N GLY A 379 -11.68 0.86 -19.24
CA GLY A 379 -11.96 -0.15 -18.23
C GLY A 379 -10.95 -1.30 -18.17
N TYR A 380 -10.24 -1.57 -19.28
CA TYR A 380 -9.19 -2.60 -19.31
C TYR A 380 -7.80 -2.10 -18.90
N ALA A 381 -7.60 -0.79 -18.72
CA ALA A 381 -6.30 -0.22 -18.40
C ALA A 381 -5.75 -0.74 -17.06
N PRO A 382 -6.52 -0.85 -15.96
CA PRO A 382 -6.04 -1.44 -14.72
C PRO A 382 -5.54 -2.87 -14.86
N TYR A 383 -6.23 -3.69 -15.66
CA TYR A 383 -5.82 -5.06 -15.95
C TYR A 383 -4.50 -5.09 -16.72
N ARG A 384 -4.36 -4.24 -17.73
CA ARG A 384 -3.13 -4.12 -18.52
C ARG A 384 -1.94 -3.64 -17.68
N GLU A 385 -2.18 -2.68 -16.79
CA GLU A 385 -1.17 -2.19 -15.84
C GLU A 385 -0.72 -3.31 -14.90
N ARG A 386 -1.67 -4.03 -14.29
CA ARG A 386 -1.41 -5.23 -13.47
C ARG A 386 -0.53 -6.23 -14.20
N LEU A 387 -0.90 -6.62 -15.42
CA LEU A 387 -0.11 -7.58 -16.20
C LEU A 387 1.29 -7.08 -16.51
N ARG A 388 1.43 -5.82 -16.92
CA ARG A 388 2.76 -5.20 -17.16
C ARG A 388 3.59 -5.16 -15.89
N GLY A 389 2.99 -4.86 -14.75
CA GLY A 389 3.62 -4.88 -13.45
C GLY A 389 4.16 -6.26 -13.11
N LEU A 390 3.30 -7.30 -13.24
CA LEU A 390 3.67 -8.69 -12.99
C LEU A 390 4.86 -9.12 -13.87
N ILE A 391 4.80 -8.82 -15.17
CA ILE A 391 5.90 -9.12 -16.10
C ILE A 391 7.19 -8.43 -15.66
N ASN A 392 7.13 -7.15 -15.28
CA ASN A 392 8.31 -6.40 -14.86
C ASN A 392 8.92 -6.94 -13.56
N VAL A 393 8.11 -7.38 -12.60
CA VAL A 393 8.59 -7.99 -11.35
C VAL A 393 9.25 -9.33 -11.63
N LEU A 394 8.60 -10.20 -12.43
CA LEU A 394 9.16 -11.49 -12.81
C LEU A 394 10.49 -11.35 -13.58
N ARG A 395 10.64 -10.32 -14.42
CA ARG A 395 11.91 -10.03 -15.12
C ARG A 395 13.08 -9.68 -14.18
N ARG A 396 12.79 -9.15 -12.98
CA ARG A 396 13.79 -8.74 -11.98
C ARG A 396 14.12 -9.84 -10.98
N GLY A 397 13.35 -10.94 -10.97
CA GLY A 397 13.41 -11.98 -9.96
C GLY A 397 12.53 -11.65 -8.74
N ALA A 398 11.69 -12.59 -8.33
CA ALA A 398 10.67 -12.40 -7.29
C ALA A 398 10.85 -13.29 -6.04
N SER A 399 11.97 -14.01 -5.93
CA SER A 399 12.25 -14.98 -4.84
C SER A 399 12.76 -14.35 -3.53
N THR A 400 12.88 -13.03 -3.47
CA THR A 400 13.26 -12.29 -2.24
C THR A 400 12.03 -11.77 -1.52
N ARG A 401 12.13 -11.41 -0.22
CA ARG A 401 11.04 -10.77 0.54
C ARG A 401 10.45 -9.57 -0.22
N ARG A 402 11.32 -8.72 -0.77
CA ARG A 402 10.91 -7.57 -1.59
C ARG A 402 10.24 -8.01 -2.90
N GLY A 403 10.76 -9.05 -3.55
CA GLY A 403 10.18 -9.64 -4.75
C GLY A 403 8.77 -10.22 -4.52
N ILE A 404 8.54 -10.85 -3.37
CA ILE A 404 7.22 -11.35 -2.95
C ILE A 404 6.26 -10.19 -2.70
N VAL A 405 6.69 -9.13 -2.01
CA VAL A 405 5.85 -7.92 -1.85
C VAL A 405 5.54 -7.31 -3.21
N ASP A 406 6.53 -7.21 -4.10
CA ASP A 406 6.36 -6.62 -5.43
C ASP A 406 5.43 -7.46 -6.33
N ILE A 407 5.46 -8.80 -6.27
CA ILE A 407 4.56 -9.65 -7.06
C ILE A 407 3.12 -9.55 -6.56
N VAL A 408 2.93 -9.53 -5.24
CA VAL A 408 1.61 -9.36 -4.62
C VAL A 408 1.05 -7.98 -4.95
N ALA A 409 1.86 -6.93 -4.81
CA ALA A 409 1.48 -5.57 -5.16
C ALA A 409 1.11 -5.45 -6.65
N ALA A 410 1.96 -5.96 -7.54
CA ALA A 410 1.68 -5.93 -8.97
C ALA A 410 0.39 -6.68 -9.32
N ASN A 411 0.14 -7.83 -8.67
CA ASN A 411 -1.08 -8.60 -8.85
C ASN A 411 -2.35 -7.83 -8.43
N LEU A 412 -2.26 -6.98 -7.42
CA LEU A 412 -3.34 -6.10 -6.97
C LEU A 412 -3.45 -4.80 -7.80
N GLY A 413 -2.69 -4.67 -8.89
CA GLY A 413 -2.65 -3.45 -9.70
C GLY A 413 -1.88 -2.30 -9.06
N ILE A 414 -1.08 -2.56 -8.02
CA ILE A 414 -0.18 -1.60 -7.37
C ILE A 414 1.14 -1.57 -8.15
N VAL A 415 1.11 -0.88 -9.29
CA VAL A 415 2.20 -0.81 -10.27
C VAL A 415 2.66 0.64 -10.44
N GLY A 416 3.98 0.84 -10.58
CA GLY A 416 4.60 2.16 -10.70
C GLY A 416 5.58 2.45 -9.56
N ASP A 417 6.11 3.67 -9.55
CA ASP A 417 7.05 4.15 -8.54
C ASP A 417 6.53 5.42 -7.83
N ASP A 418 5.23 5.70 -7.93
CA ASP A 418 4.60 6.87 -7.32
C ASP A 418 4.52 6.73 -5.78
N PRO A 419 4.61 7.82 -5.01
CA PRO A 419 4.56 7.78 -3.54
C PRO A 419 3.34 7.04 -2.96
N GLN A 420 2.18 7.12 -3.61
CA GLN A 420 0.99 6.35 -3.24
C GLN A 420 1.18 4.82 -3.42
N VAL A 421 1.91 4.41 -4.44
CA VAL A 421 2.26 3.00 -4.71
C VAL A 421 3.22 2.50 -3.63
N TRP A 422 4.20 3.31 -3.21
CA TRP A 422 5.10 2.97 -2.11
C TRP A 422 4.34 2.81 -0.79
N ALA A 423 3.46 3.76 -0.46
CA ALA A 423 2.62 3.69 0.73
C ALA A 423 1.72 2.44 0.71
N ALA A 424 1.12 2.11 -0.44
CA ALA A 424 0.31 0.91 -0.60
C ALA A 424 1.12 -0.38 -0.46
N LYS A 425 2.32 -0.45 -1.05
CA LYS A 425 3.24 -1.60 -0.93
C LYS A 425 3.69 -1.81 0.52
N ALA A 426 3.93 -0.74 1.27
CA ALA A 426 4.36 -0.81 2.66
C ALA A 426 3.31 -1.45 3.59
N LEU A 427 2.04 -1.51 3.17
CA LEU A 427 0.99 -2.19 3.93
C LEU A 427 1.02 -3.72 3.76
N ILE A 428 1.70 -4.25 2.76
CA ILE A 428 1.85 -5.69 2.52
C ILE A 428 3.04 -6.18 3.33
N ASN A 429 2.80 -7.06 4.30
CA ASN A 429 3.85 -7.62 5.15
C ASN A 429 4.13 -9.08 4.81
N VAL A 430 5.38 -9.49 5.02
CA VAL A 430 5.82 -10.89 4.97
C VAL A 430 6.39 -11.23 6.33
N GLU A 431 5.75 -12.17 7.01
CA GLU A 431 6.12 -12.68 8.33
C GLU A 431 6.78 -14.04 8.14
N GLU A 432 8.09 -14.11 8.43
CA GLU A 432 8.88 -15.33 8.35
C GLU A 432 8.89 -16.01 9.73
N PHE A 433 8.68 -17.34 9.77
CA PHE A 433 8.74 -18.10 11.02
C PHE A 433 10.17 -18.61 11.25
N ALA A 434 10.76 -18.23 12.39
CA ALA A 434 12.08 -18.66 12.84
C ALA A 434 11.99 -19.96 13.66
N PRO A 435 13.07 -20.79 13.68
CA PRO A 435 13.11 -21.98 14.53
C PRO A 435 12.94 -21.62 16.01
N GLU A 436 12.09 -22.36 16.71
CA GLU A 436 11.77 -22.13 18.11
C GLU A 436 12.78 -22.84 19.02
N ARG A 437 13.32 -22.15 20.02
CA ARG A 437 14.13 -22.77 21.06
C ARG A 437 13.21 -23.55 22.00
N THR A 438 13.47 -24.84 22.20
CA THR A 438 12.64 -25.71 23.04
C THR A 438 13.48 -26.47 24.06
N HIS A 439 12.85 -26.84 25.17
CA HIS A 439 13.41 -27.80 26.12
C HIS A 439 13.10 -29.22 25.63
N PHE A 440 14.14 -30.04 25.50
CA PHE A 440 14.04 -31.48 25.24
C PHE A 440 14.07 -32.30 26.53
N PHE A 441 14.56 -31.69 27.62
CA PHE A 441 14.45 -32.14 29.00
C PHE A 441 14.51 -30.93 29.94
N GLU A 442 13.71 -30.95 31.01
CA GLU A 442 13.79 -30.03 32.13
C GLU A 442 13.38 -30.82 33.39
N GLY A 443 14.26 -30.88 34.38
CA GLY A 443 13.98 -31.66 35.57
C GLY A 443 15.01 -31.49 36.66
N ARG A 444 14.61 -31.86 37.88
CA ARG A 444 15.53 -32.00 39.01
C ARG A 444 16.11 -33.40 39.00
N VAL A 445 17.42 -33.52 39.00
CA VAL A 445 18.14 -34.80 38.88
C VAL A 445 18.93 -35.09 40.15
N ARG A 446 18.96 -36.37 40.53
CA ARG A 446 19.85 -36.92 41.56
C ARG A 446 21.17 -37.35 40.92
N LEU A 447 22.19 -37.55 41.76
CA LEU A 447 23.44 -38.14 41.29
C LEU A 447 23.17 -39.58 40.85
N PHE A 448 23.74 -39.96 39.69
CA PHE A 448 23.57 -41.27 39.05
C PHE A 448 22.14 -41.58 38.57
N GLU A 449 21.21 -40.64 38.66
CA GLU A 449 19.88 -40.82 38.09
C GLU A 449 19.93 -40.81 36.56
N GLU A 450 19.23 -41.78 35.98
CA GLU A 450 19.02 -41.85 34.55
C GLU A 450 17.77 -41.05 34.19
N PHE A 451 17.89 -40.15 33.22
CA PHE A 451 16.78 -39.34 32.72
C PHE A 451 16.66 -39.44 31.21
N GLU A 452 15.43 -39.35 30.70
CA GLU A 452 15.14 -39.44 29.27
C GLU A 452 15.13 -38.04 28.63
N VAL A 453 15.96 -37.85 27.61
CA VAL A 453 15.92 -36.67 26.73
C VAL A 453 15.25 -37.06 25.42
N ASN A 454 14.17 -36.37 25.06
CA ASN A 454 13.34 -36.73 23.90
C ASN A 454 13.46 -35.68 22.79
N ASN A 455 14.35 -35.89 21.82
CA ASN A 455 14.46 -35.01 20.66
C ASN A 455 13.34 -35.29 19.65
N THR A 456 12.43 -34.32 19.49
CA THR A 456 11.35 -34.39 18.50
C THR A 456 11.79 -34.07 17.07
N ASN A 457 13.05 -33.67 16.85
CA ASN A 457 13.56 -33.37 15.52
C ASN A 457 13.93 -34.65 14.75
N PRO A 458 13.83 -34.63 13.41
CA PRO A 458 14.22 -35.77 12.56
C PRO A 458 15.74 -35.95 12.40
N GLY A 459 16.56 -34.96 12.80
CA GLY A 459 18.02 -34.98 12.71
C GLY A 459 18.71 -34.88 14.07
N GLU A 460 20.00 -35.18 14.10
CA GLU A 460 20.85 -34.99 15.29
C GLU A 460 21.13 -33.50 15.52
N GLU A 461 21.06 -33.06 16.79
CA GLU A 461 21.26 -31.66 17.17
C GLU A 461 22.31 -31.51 18.27
N GLY A 462 23.03 -30.38 18.25
CA GLY A 462 23.90 -29.99 19.34
C GLY A 462 23.06 -29.47 20.51
N PRO A 463 23.16 -30.05 21.73
CA PRO A 463 22.45 -29.53 22.89
C PRO A 463 23.15 -28.29 23.48
N GLU A 464 22.37 -27.47 24.14
CA GLU A 464 22.82 -26.57 25.18
C GLU A 464 22.33 -27.12 26.53
N ILE A 465 23.27 -27.53 27.39
CA ILE A 465 22.96 -28.18 28.67
C ILE A 465 23.16 -27.16 29.79
N TRP A 466 22.10 -26.85 30.50
CA TRP A 466 22.10 -25.99 31.67
C TRP A 466 22.05 -26.86 32.91
N LEU A 467 22.94 -26.60 33.85
CA LEU A 467 23.00 -27.25 35.16
C LEU A 467 22.99 -26.16 36.23
N LYS A 468 22.05 -26.24 37.17
CA LYS A 468 22.00 -25.37 38.34
C LYS A 468 22.04 -26.20 39.61
N MET A 469 23.03 -25.98 40.46
CA MET A 469 23.13 -26.69 41.74
C MET A 469 22.03 -26.20 42.69
N LEU A 470 21.31 -27.15 43.30
CA LEU A 470 20.26 -26.87 44.27
C LEU A 470 20.85 -26.69 45.68
N PRO A 471 20.26 -25.83 46.53
CA PRO A 471 20.63 -25.76 47.94
C PRO A 471 20.20 -27.05 48.66
N GLY A 472 21.14 -27.66 49.39
CA GLY A 472 20.91 -28.91 50.12
C GLY A 472 22.05 -29.23 51.09
N GLU A 473 22.12 -30.49 51.53
CA GLU A 473 23.18 -30.98 52.43
C GLU A 473 24.57 -30.99 51.75
N ILE A 474 24.58 -31.17 50.43
CA ILE A 474 25.79 -31.17 49.61
C ILE A 474 26.21 -29.73 49.34
N LYS A 475 27.43 -29.37 49.75
CA LYS A 475 27.97 -28.00 49.62
C LYS A 475 28.73 -27.75 48.33
N THR A 476 29.31 -28.78 47.72
CA THR A 476 30.13 -28.61 46.51
C THR A 476 30.07 -29.87 45.64
N LEU A 477 29.93 -29.68 44.32
CA LEU A 477 30.01 -30.73 43.31
C LEU A 477 31.22 -30.49 42.42
N CYS A 478 32.05 -31.50 42.17
CA CYS A 478 33.22 -31.43 41.29
C CYS A 478 33.21 -32.57 40.27
N HIS A 479 34.11 -32.55 39.28
CA HIS A 479 34.21 -33.59 38.25
C HIS A 479 32.86 -33.91 37.56
N ILE A 480 32.10 -32.87 37.26
CA ILE A 480 30.76 -32.94 36.66
C ILE A 480 30.83 -33.66 35.32
N ARG A 481 29.93 -34.61 35.12
CA ARG A 481 29.90 -35.46 33.96
C ARG A 481 28.47 -35.71 33.49
N PHE A 482 28.24 -35.51 32.20
CA PHE A 482 27.05 -36.00 31.50
C PHE A 482 27.45 -37.13 30.56
N THR A 483 26.74 -38.25 30.65
CA THR A 483 26.96 -39.42 29.79
C THR A 483 25.65 -39.81 29.13
N ASP A 484 25.65 -39.89 27.79
CA ASP A 484 24.59 -40.59 27.06
C ASP A 484 24.89 -42.10 27.12
N LEU A 485 23.95 -42.86 27.68
CA LEU A 485 24.10 -44.29 27.92
C LEU A 485 23.88 -45.12 26.67
N ASP A 486 23.24 -44.56 25.64
CA ASP A 486 22.98 -45.26 24.40
C ASP A 486 24.18 -45.14 23.44
N THR A 487 24.98 -44.06 23.54
CA THR A 487 26.19 -43.85 22.72
C THR A 487 27.51 -43.94 23.47
N PHE A 488 27.48 -43.91 24.80
CA PHE A 488 28.63 -43.73 25.68
C PHE A 488 29.41 -42.42 25.45
N SER A 489 28.83 -41.46 24.70
CA SER A 489 29.41 -40.13 24.57
C SER A 489 29.35 -39.40 25.91
N THR A 490 30.39 -38.66 26.22
CA THR A 490 30.58 -38.06 27.55
C THR A 490 31.20 -36.69 27.43
N ILE A 491 30.68 -35.74 28.21
CA ILE A 491 31.36 -34.47 28.52
C ILE A 491 31.68 -34.42 30.01
N ARG A 492 32.90 -33.99 30.35
CA ARG A 492 33.40 -33.88 31.72
C ARG A 492 33.97 -32.50 31.99
N LEU A 493 33.79 -31.99 33.19
CA LEU A 493 34.38 -30.74 33.67
C LEU A 493 34.93 -30.98 35.08
N ALA A 494 36.21 -30.69 35.30
CA ALA A 494 36.84 -30.88 36.62
C ALA A 494 36.42 -29.82 37.65
N THR A 495 35.92 -28.67 37.18
CA THR A 495 35.62 -27.51 38.01
C THR A 495 34.50 -27.79 39.01
N CYS A 496 34.68 -27.25 40.21
CA CYS A 496 33.72 -27.36 41.29
C CYS A 496 32.65 -26.24 41.23
N ILE A 497 31.42 -26.56 41.63
CA ILE A 497 30.30 -25.62 41.74
C ILE A 497 29.68 -25.66 43.13
N GLU A 498 29.11 -24.53 43.54
CA GLU A 498 28.41 -24.34 44.81
C GLU A 498 26.88 -24.14 44.60
N PRO A 499 26.06 -24.30 45.65
CA PRO A 499 24.62 -24.05 45.58
C PRO A 499 24.28 -22.68 44.99
N GLY A 500 23.50 -22.68 43.91
CA GLY A 500 23.11 -21.47 43.19
C GLY A 500 23.92 -21.18 41.92
N ASP A 501 25.09 -21.79 41.77
CA ASP A 501 25.90 -21.66 40.54
C ASP A 501 25.20 -22.29 39.34
N THR A 502 25.43 -21.68 38.17
CA THR A 502 24.93 -22.16 36.88
C THR A 502 26.07 -22.50 35.94
N LEU A 503 26.02 -23.72 35.38
CA LEU A 503 26.89 -24.17 34.31
C LEU A 503 26.10 -24.28 33.02
N VAL A 504 26.64 -23.74 31.94
CA VAL A 504 26.08 -23.86 30.59
C VAL A 504 27.11 -24.49 29.68
N PHE A 505 26.81 -25.70 29.20
CA PHE A 505 27.59 -26.37 28.17
C PHE A 505 26.98 -26.06 26.81
N LYS A 506 27.78 -25.48 25.90
CA LYS A 506 27.38 -25.20 24.53
C LYS A 506 28.50 -25.60 23.58
N GLU A 507 28.24 -26.61 22.75
CA GLU A 507 29.24 -27.18 21.85
C GLU A 507 30.51 -27.61 22.60
N ASN A 508 31.64 -26.92 22.39
CA ASN A 508 32.92 -27.16 23.06
C ASN A 508 33.25 -26.10 24.12
N THR A 509 32.29 -25.24 24.47
CA THR A 509 32.47 -24.17 25.45
C THR A 509 31.62 -24.45 26.68
N VAL A 510 32.14 -24.02 27.84
CA VAL A 510 31.41 -24.05 29.09
C VAL A 510 31.47 -22.68 29.75
N LEU A 511 30.36 -22.26 30.35
CA LEU A 511 30.26 -21.02 31.09
C LEU A 511 29.79 -21.34 32.51
N LEU A 512 30.58 -20.92 33.50
CA LEU A 512 30.22 -20.92 34.92
C LEU A 512 29.77 -19.51 35.30
N ASN A 513 28.50 -19.35 35.68
CA ASN A 513 27.89 -18.06 35.99
C ASN A 513 28.11 -17.00 34.89
N GLY A 514 28.14 -17.43 33.63
CA GLY A 514 28.37 -16.58 32.45
C GLY A 514 29.83 -16.29 32.09
N VAL A 515 30.81 -16.84 32.84
CA VAL A 515 32.26 -16.67 32.59
C VAL A 515 32.89 -18.01 32.25
N THR A 516 33.86 -18.03 31.32
CA THR A 516 34.60 -19.26 30.99
C THR A 516 35.47 -19.68 32.18
N PRO A 517 35.28 -20.89 32.74
CA PRO A 517 36.12 -21.38 33.85
C PRO A 517 37.55 -21.67 33.37
N PRO A 518 38.53 -21.69 34.28
CA PRO A 518 39.94 -21.93 33.95
C PRO A 518 40.21 -23.33 33.39
N GLU A 519 39.38 -24.31 33.76
CA GLU A 519 39.47 -25.67 33.24
C GLU A 519 38.50 -25.86 32.08
N LEU A 520 39.01 -26.38 30.97
CA LEU A 520 38.21 -26.65 29.79
C LEU A 520 37.48 -27.99 29.92
N PRO A 521 36.29 -28.13 29.32
CA PRO A 521 35.59 -29.39 29.30
C PRO A 521 36.37 -30.43 28.48
N VAL A 522 36.40 -31.66 28.96
CA VAL A 522 37.03 -32.81 28.29
C VAL A 522 35.93 -33.71 27.71
N GLY A 523 36.01 -33.98 26.41
CA GLY A 523 35.01 -34.73 25.67
C GLY A 523 34.11 -33.83 24.83
N VAL A 524 33.04 -34.40 24.28
CA VAL A 524 32.06 -33.70 23.43
C VAL A 524 30.69 -33.86 24.07
N ALA A 525 29.91 -32.78 24.12
CA ALA A 525 28.53 -32.84 24.60
C ALA A 525 27.75 -33.90 23.81
N PRO A 526 27.02 -34.82 24.46
CA PRO A 526 26.26 -35.85 23.76
C PRO A 526 25.27 -35.24 22.76
N LEU A 527 25.27 -35.72 21.51
CA LEU A 527 24.34 -35.21 20.49
C LEU A 527 22.91 -35.66 20.78
N LEU A 528 21.93 -34.79 20.53
CA LEU A 528 20.51 -35.10 20.66
C LEU A 528 20.05 -35.94 19.46
N LYS A 529 20.00 -37.26 19.60
CA LYS A 529 19.51 -38.15 18.55
C LYS A 529 17.98 -38.10 18.40
N PRO A 530 17.43 -38.29 17.19
CA PRO A 530 15.99 -38.36 16.99
C PRO A 530 15.32 -39.40 17.90
N GLY A 531 14.27 -38.98 18.61
CA GLY A 531 13.56 -39.80 19.58
C GLY A 531 14.14 -39.71 20.99
N ARG A 532 13.99 -40.79 21.77
CA ARG A 532 14.40 -40.83 23.17
C ARG A 532 15.84 -41.31 23.31
N SER A 533 16.61 -40.63 24.16
CA SER A 533 17.95 -41.03 24.58
C SER A 533 18.06 -40.99 26.10
N ARG A 534 18.81 -41.92 26.70
CA ARG A 534 18.96 -42.04 28.16
C ARG A 534 20.27 -41.46 28.62
N TRP A 535 20.19 -40.45 29.48
CA TRP A 535 21.33 -39.69 29.95
C TRP A 535 21.52 -39.88 31.44
N ARG A 536 22.76 -39.74 31.90
CA ARG A 536 23.12 -39.81 33.32
C ARG A 536 23.98 -38.63 33.72
N PHE A 537 23.65 -38.06 34.88
CA PHE A 537 24.43 -37.03 35.54
C PHE A 537 25.27 -37.66 36.67
N GLU A 538 26.58 -37.49 36.60
CA GLU A 538 27.56 -37.95 37.58
C GLU A 538 28.39 -36.74 38.06
N ALA A 539 28.76 -36.72 39.34
CA ALA A 539 29.68 -35.74 39.91
C ALA A 539 30.29 -36.32 41.20
N ASP A 540 31.44 -35.78 41.59
CA ASP A 540 32.10 -36.10 42.86
C ASP A 540 31.67 -35.09 43.94
N LEU A 541 31.65 -35.56 45.19
CA LEU A 541 31.29 -34.78 46.37
C LEU A 541 32.57 -34.39 47.10
N ILE A 542 32.72 -33.11 47.44
CA ILE A 542 33.75 -32.71 48.41
C ILE A 542 33.12 -32.70 49.80
N CYS A 543 33.64 -33.54 50.69
CA CYS A 543 33.23 -33.52 52.08
C CYS A 543 33.86 -32.31 52.81
N PRO A 544 33.07 -31.53 53.57
CA PRO A 544 33.57 -30.35 54.25
C PRO A 544 34.54 -30.64 55.41
N GLU A 545 34.62 -31.88 55.89
CA GLU A 545 35.43 -32.27 57.07
C GLU A 545 36.88 -32.61 56.71
N ASP A 546 37.14 -33.13 55.51
CA ASP A 546 38.45 -33.64 55.08
C ASP A 546 38.93 -33.04 53.75
N GLN A 547 38.08 -32.26 53.05
CA GLN A 547 38.33 -31.71 51.72
C GLN A 547 38.70 -32.78 50.67
N THR A 548 38.38 -34.05 50.93
CA THR A 548 38.65 -35.11 49.98
C THR A 548 37.47 -35.29 49.03
N SER A 549 37.80 -35.56 47.77
CA SER A 549 36.82 -35.77 46.70
C SER A 549 36.38 -37.22 46.72
N HIS A 550 35.14 -37.46 47.13
CA HIS A 550 34.53 -38.78 47.14
C HIS A 550 33.69 -38.95 45.88
N PRO A 551 33.93 -39.99 45.05
CA PRO A 551 33.04 -40.26 43.93
C PRO A 551 31.68 -40.64 44.48
N ALA A 552 30.65 -39.86 44.17
CA ALA A 552 29.30 -40.31 44.47
C ALA A 552 29.04 -41.61 43.70
N GLY A 553 28.29 -42.56 44.27
CA GLY A 553 27.66 -43.66 43.52
C GLY A 553 28.56 -44.72 42.86
N ARG A 554 29.89 -44.75 43.05
CA ARG A 554 30.71 -45.90 42.61
C ARG A 554 30.91 -46.91 43.74
N PHE A 555 30.11 -47.97 43.71
CA PHE A 555 30.46 -49.21 44.39
C PHE A 555 31.64 -49.84 43.63
N ASP A 556 32.87 -49.55 44.05
CA ASP A 556 34.01 -50.38 43.69
C ASP A 556 34.16 -51.42 44.81
N GLU A 557 34.20 -52.70 44.46
CA GLU A 557 34.33 -53.83 45.39
C GLU A 557 35.61 -53.75 46.25
N ASN A 558 36.49 -52.77 46.02
CA ASN A 558 37.75 -52.56 46.75
C ASN A 558 37.71 -51.51 47.89
N ASN A 559 36.79 -50.53 47.90
CA ASN A 559 36.80 -49.41 48.90
C ASN A 559 35.42 -49.19 49.56
N PHE A 560 34.93 -50.19 50.30
CA PHE A 560 33.61 -50.15 50.96
C PHE A 560 33.48 -49.10 52.07
N ASP A 561 34.59 -48.68 52.68
CA ASP A 561 34.59 -47.84 53.88
C ASP A 561 34.71 -46.32 53.61
N GLU A 562 34.87 -45.90 52.34
CA GLU A 562 35.11 -44.49 51.95
C GLU A 562 33.93 -43.84 51.19
N GLY A 563 32.85 -44.59 50.93
CA GLY A 563 31.70 -44.10 50.15
C GLY A 563 30.77 -43.20 50.97
N VAL A 564 30.66 -41.92 50.62
CA VAL A 564 29.60 -41.03 51.12
C VAL A 564 28.27 -41.42 50.46
N TRP A 565 27.25 -41.69 51.27
CA TRP A 565 25.91 -42.02 50.76
C TRP A 565 25.39 -40.88 49.87
N ALA A 566 25.17 -41.18 48.59
CA ALA A 566 24.54 -40.24 47.67
C ALA A 566 23.14 -39.91 48.19
N SER A 567 22.88 -38.63 48.47
CA SER A 567 21.59 -38.16 48.98
C SER A 567 20.46 -38.61 48.05
N THR A 568 19.33 -39.03 48.64
CA THR A 568 18.10 -39.35 47.89
C THR A 568 17.41 -38.11 47.33
N ASP A 569 17.86 -36.93 47.73
CA ASP A 569 17.30 -35.67 47.27
C ASP A 569 17.97 -35.21 45.96
N PRO A 570 17.22 -34.56 45.06
CA PRO A 570 17.79 -34.01 43.85
C PRO A 570 18.82 -32.93 44.18
N VAL A 571 19.98 -33.02 43.55
CA VAL A 571 21.14 -32.14 43.84
C VAL A 571 21.26 -31.00 42.85
N ALA A 572 20.64 -31.11 41.68
CA ALA A 572 20.71 -30.11 40.64
C ALA A 572 19.45 -30.09 39.76
N THR A 573 19.19 -28.95 39.13
CA THR A 573 18.26 -28.84 38.00
C THR A 573 19.06 -28.92 36.71
N VAL A 574 18.63 -29.79 35.79
CA VAL A 574 19.21 -29.92 34.45
C VAL A 574 18.16 -29.55 33.42
N GLU A 575 18.54 -28.70 32.47
CA GLU A 575 17.77 -28.38 31.29
C GLU A 575 18.61 -28.69 30.04
N VAL A 576 18.02 -29.40 29.08
CA VAL A 576 18.67 -29.69 27.80
C VAL A 576 17.85 -29.03 26.72
N MET A 577 18.43 -28.02 26.08
CA MET A 577 17.76 -27.17 25.09
C MET A 577 18.42 -27.29 23.73
N SER A 578 17.63 -27.17 22.66
CA SER A 578 18.13 -26.91 21.31
C SER A 578 17.01 -26.29 20.46
N TYR A 579 17.25 -26.09 19.16
CA TYR A 579 16.25 -25.54 18.24
C TYR A 579 15.35 -26.64 17.70
N ARG A 580 14.04 -26.46 17.81
CA ARG A 580 13.06 -27.32 17.16
C ARG A 580 13.00 -27.01 15.67
N TYR A 581 13.05 -28.03 14.83
CA TYR A 581 12.81 -27.87 13.40
C TYR A 581 11.34 -27.56 13.16
N THR A 582 11.07 -26.34 12.72
CA THR A 582 9.78 -25.92 12.19
C THR A 582 9.83 -25.99 10.67
N PRO A 583 8.77 -26.44 9.99
CA PRO A 583 8.68 -26.32 8.53
C PRO A 583 8.95 -24.86 8.13
N GLY A 584 9.83 -24.65 7.15
CA GLY A 584 10.12 -23.32 6.64
C GLY A 584 8.82 -22.71 6.12
N THR A 585 8.27 -21.76 6.85
CA THR A 585 6.96 -21.17 6.55
C THR A 585 7.09 -19.65 6.56
N PHE A 586 6.29 -18.99 5.72
CA PHE A 586 6.05 -17.55 5.85
C PHE A 586 4.60 -17.22 5.50
N THR A 587 4.09 -16.16 6.10
CA THR A 587 2.75 -15.62 5.82
C THR A 587 2.87 -14.27 5.15
N VAL A 588 2.21 -14.10 4.01
CA VAL A 588 1.99 -12.79 3.39
C VAL A 588 0.69 -12.22 3.94
N VAL A 589 0.78 -11.12 4.67
CA VAL A 589 -0.37 -10.42 5.27
C VAL A 589 -0.75 -9.24 4.39
N ILE A 590 -1.99 -9.21 3.91
CA ILE A 590 -2.50 -8.24 2.94
C ILE A 590 -3.73 -7.55 3.51
N PRO A 591 -3.80 -6.21 3.57
CA PRO A 591 -5.03 -5.52 3.93
C PRO A 591 -6.17 -5.83 2.95
N TRP A 592 -7.38 -6.01 3.48
CA TRP A 592 -8.57 -6.29 2.66
C TRP A 592 -8.94 -5.09 1.77
N HIS A 593 -8.66 -3.88 2.21
CA HIS A 593 -8.87 -2.66 1.43
C HIS A 593 -7.57 -1.87 1.32
N ILE A 594 -7.13 -1.67 0.08
CA ILE A 594 -6.04 -0.74 -0.25
C ILE A 594 -6.66 0.35 -1.14
N PRO A 595 -6.96 1.54 -0.57
CA PRO A 595 -7.72 2.58 -1.26
C PRO A 595 -7.19 2.91 -2.65
N GLY A 596 -8.06 2.79 -3.66
CA GLY A 596 -7.74 3.15 -5.04
C GLY A 596 -7.03 2.06 -5.86
N PHE A 597 -6.72 0.91 -5.25
CA PHE A 597 -6.07 -0.22 -5.93
C PHE A 597 -6.95 -1.47 -5.94
N THR A 598 -7.30 -2.02 -4.77
CA THR A 598 -8.09 -3.27 -4.66
C THR A 598 -9.49 -3.13 -5.26
N ASP A 599 -10.03 -1.93 -5.22
CA ASP A 599 -11.42 -1.63 -5.54
C ASP A 599 -11.71 -1.56 -7.05
N LYS A 600 -10.67 -1.69 -7.88
CA LYS A 600 -10.79 -1.69 -9.35
C LYS A 600 -11.34 -3.02 -9.89
N PHE A 601 -11.22 -4.09 -9.12
CA PHE A 601 -11.61 -5.43 -9.52
C PHE A 601 -12.95 -5.80 -8.89
N ALA A 602 -13.80 -6.53 -9.61
CA ALA A 602 -15.04 -7.02 -9.05
C ALA A 602 -14.75 -8.20 -8.10
N GLU A 603 -15.37 -8.20 -6.91
CA GLU A 603 -15.29 -9.28 -5.93
C GLU A 603 -16.06 -10.50 -6.47
N THR A 604 -15.37 -11.30 -7.29
CA THR A 604 -15.85 -12.49 -7.98
C THR A 604 -14.78 -13.57 -7.89
N ASP A 605 -15.08 -14.82 -8.26
CA ASP A 605 -14.10 -15.92 -8.22
C ASP A 605 -12.82 -15.65 -9.03
N GLN A 606 -12.85 -14.68 -9.94
CA GLN A 606 -11.70 -14.29 -10.75
C GLN A 606 -10.93 -13.07 -10.19
N HIS A 607 -11.29 -12.60 -8.98
CA HIS A 607 -10.63 -11.49 -8.32
C HIS A 607 -9.12 -11.79 -8.15
N PRO A 608 -8.21 -10.81 -8.38
CA PRO A 608 -6.77 -11.05 -8.30
C PRO A 608 -6.29 -11.70 -7.00
N ARG A 609 -6.98 -11.45 -5.88
CA ARG A 609 -6.71 -12.07 -4.56
C ARG A 609 -6.64 -13.59 -4.60
N HIS A 610 -7.52 -14.25 -5.36
CA HIS A 610 -7.52 -15.71 -5.47
C HIS A 610 -6.27 -16.26 -6.18
N GLN A 611 -5.54 -15.41 -6.90
CA GLN A 611 -4.34 -15.79 -7.65
C GLN A 611 -3.06 -15.60 -6.83
N ILE A 612 -3.11 -14.86 -5.71
CA ILE A 612 -1.93 -14.47 -4.94
C ILE A 612 -1.19 -15.70 -4.39
N LEU A 613 -1.89 -16.63 -3.76
CA LEU A 613 -1.27 -17.84 -3.20
C LEU A 613 -0.57 -18.65 -4.29
N THR A 614 -1.22 -18.84 -5.44
CA THR A 614 -0.64 -19.53 -6.60
C THR A 614 0.60 -18.82 -7.13
N LEU A 615 0.58 -17.48 -7.21
CA LEU A 615 1.73 -16.69 -7.66
C LEU A 615 2.91 -16.79 -6.67
N VAL A 616 2.64 -16.62 -5.38
CA VAL A 616 3.66 -16.73 -4.31
C VAL A 616 4.27 -18.14 -4.30
N ASN A 617 3.45 -19.18 -4.42
CA ASN A 617 3.92 -20.56 -4.47
C ASN A 617 4.81 -20.89 -5.67
N ARG A 618 4.72 -20.12 -6.76
CA ARG A 618 5.58 -20.27 -7.95
C ARG A 618 6.92 -19.55 -7.84
N VAL A 619 7.02 -18.53 -7.00
CA VAL A 619 8.26 -17.73 -6.86
C VAL A 619 9.03 -17.99 -5.57
N LYS A 620 8.38 -18.61 -4.57
CA LYS A 620 9.05 -19.05 -3.32
C LYS A 620 10.11 -20.11 -3.61
N ALA A 621 11.06 -20.25 -2.70
CA ALA A 621 12.01 -21.34 -2.76
C ALA A 621 11.31 -22.71 -2.57
N ALA A 622 11.88 -23.75 -3.18
CA ALA A 622 11.42 -25.13 -3.00
C ALA A 622 11.51 -25.54 -1.52
N GLY A 623 10.54 -26.34 -1.04
CA GLY A 623 10.50 -26.81 0.35
C GLY A 623 9.96 -25.83 1.40
N ILE A 624 9.75 -24.55 1.06
CA ILE A 624 9.13 -23.56 1.95
C ILE A 624 7.61 -23.55 1.76
N GLU A 625 6.80 -23.57 2.81
CA GLU A 625 5.35 -23.40 2.73
C GLU A 625 4.99 -21.90 2.82
N ALA A 626 4.21 -21.39 1.87
CA ALA A 626 3.72 -20.01 1.90
C ALA A 626 2.24 -19.96 2.26
N ARG A 627 1.87 -19.00 3.11
CA ARG A 627 0.48 -18.72 3.48
C ARG A 627 0.12 -17.29 3.08
N VAL A 628 -1.16 -17.05 2.81
CA VAL A 628 -1.68 -15.72 2.53
C VAL A 628 -2.81 -15.44 3.51
N ALA A 629 -2.70 -14.35 4.26
CA ALA A 629 -3.71 -13.90 5.20
C ALA A 629 -4.23 -12.53 4.78
N TYR A 630 -5.54 -12.33 4.90
CA TYR A 630 -6.14 -11.03 4.67
C TYR A 630 -6.55 -10.38 5.99
N LYS A 631 -6.16 -9.12 6.17
CA LYS A 631 -6.46 -8.32 7.36
C LYS A 631 -7.51 -7.28 7.03
N GLN A 632 -8.67 -7.36 7.65
CA GLN A 632 -9.66 -6.30 7.62
C GLN A 632 -9.64 -5.58 8.97
N VAL A 633 -9.39 -4.26 8.92
CA VAL A 633 -9.47 -3.39 10.09
C VAL A 633 -10.84 -2.73 10.04
N PHE A 634 -11.64 -2.98 11.07
CA PHE A 634 -12.91 -2.31 11.25
C PHE A 634 -12.65 -1.08 12.11
N SER A 635 -12.76 0.10 11.50
CA SER A 635 -12.76 1.37 12.22
C SER A 635 -14.19 1.89 12.23
N GLU A 636 -14.87 1.75 13.36
CA GLU A 636 -16.13 2.45 13.58
C GLU A 636 -15.82 3.89 13.99
N ASP A 637 -16.00 4.84 13.07
CA ASP A 637 -16.07 6.26 13.44
C ASP A 637 -17.41 6.48 14.13
N HIS A 638 -17.42 6.40 15.46
CA HIS A 638 -18.52 6.94 16.25
C HIS A 638 -18.49 8.46 16.19
N ASN A 639 -18.95 9.03 15.07
CA ASN A 639 -19.45 10.40 15.07
C ASN A 639 -20.77 10.40 15.85
N GLN A 640 -20.69 10.34 17.18
CA GLN A 640 -21.77 10.81 18.02
C GLN A 640 -21.86 12.33 17.77
N LEU A 641 -22.69 12.69 16.80
CA LEU A 641 -23.30 14.01 16.78
C LEU A 641 -24.03 14.13 18.12
N GLU A 642 -23.40 14.77 19.10
CA GLU A 642 -24.08 15.31 20.27
C GLU A 642 -25.08 16.36 19.76
N ALA A 643 -26.23 15.89 19.26
CA ALA A 643 -27.44 16.69 19.27
C ALA A 643 -27.86 16.74 20.74
N PHE A 644 -27.45 17.80 21.44
CA PHE A 644 -27.94 18.09 22.78
C PHE A 644 -29.44 18.45 22.67
N GLY A 645 -30.29 17.43 22.63
CA GLY A 645 -31.74 17.53 22.64
C GLY A 645 -32.21 17.69 24.07
N LEU A 646 -32.32 18.92 24.56
CA LEU A 646 -32.96 19.21 25.84
C LEU A 646 -34.47 19.01 25.69
N GLN A 647 -34.97 17.81 26.01
CA GLN A 647 -36.39 17.52 26.01
C GLN A 647 -36.99 17.99 27.35
N ILE A 648 -37.43 19.25 27.40
CA ILE A 648 -38.32 19.72 28.48
C ILE A 648 -39.76 19.57 27.97
N ASN A 649 -40.57 18.86 28.76
CA ASN A 649 -41.97 18.50 28.51
C ASN A 649 -42.73 19.43 27.53
N GLY A 650 -42.87 18.97 26.28
CA GLY A 650 -44.04 19.27 25.44
C GLY A 650 -44.08 20.59 24.65
N GLY A 651 -42.97 21.12 24.14
CA GLY A 651 -43.03 22.21 23.16
C GLY A 651 -41.69 22.60 22.55
N LEU A 652 -41.58 22.53 21.21
CA LEU A 652 -40.40 22.93 20.46
C LEU A 652 -40.43 24.45 20.24
N LEU A 653 -39.79 25.22 21.13
CA LEU A 653 -39.60 26.67 20.95
C LEU A 653 -38.25 26.95 20.30
N VAL A 654 -38.30 27.43 19.06
CA VAL A 654 -37.19 28.16 18.44
C VAL A 654 -37.42 29.63 18.75
N GLU A 655 -36.71 30.18 19.73
CA GLU A 655 -36.67 31.64 19.89
C GLU A 655 -35.23 32.12 20.13
N LYS A 656 -34.83 33.08 19.29
CA LYS A 656 -33.61 33.88 19.43
C LYS A 656 -33.82 34.87 20.57
N LEU A 657 -33.04 34.77 21.64
CA LEU A 657 -32.82 35.89 22.55
C LEU A 657 -31.34 36.01 22.91
N ASP A 658 -30.86 37.24 22.75
CA ASP A 658 -29.55 37.74 23.10
C ASP A 658 -29.44 37.97 24.62
N MET A 659 -28.28 37.60 25.15
CA MET A 659 -27.64 38.07 26.39
C MET A 659 -28.05 37.55 27.79
N ARG A 660 -26.99 37.00 28.42
CA ARG A 660 -26.55 37.13 29.82
C ARG A 660 -27.44 36.52 30.90
N ASP A 661 -27.15 35.25 31.21
CA ASP A 661 -27.06 34.83 32.62
C ASP A 661 -25.98 33.76 32.79
N SER A 662 -25.21 33.91 33.86
CA SER A 662 -24.09 33.05 34.23
C SER A 662 -24.60 31.70 34.72
N LEU A 663 -24.42 30.66 33.91
CA LEU A 663 -24.59 29.28 34.36
C LEU A 663 -23.22 28.67 34.61
N THR A 664 -22.78 28.75 35.87
CA THR A 664 -21.62 28.01 36.37
C THR A 664 -21.97 26.53 36.41
N ALA A 665 -21.61 25.81 35.36
CA ALA A 665 -21.52 24.35 35.37
C ALA A 665 -20.05 23.96 35.49
N SER A 666 -19.58 23.74 36.71
CA SER A 666 -18.33 23.02 36.96
C SER A 666 -18.60 21.53 36.79
N ASN A 667 -18.05 20.91 35.75
CA ASN A 667 -17.85 19.46 35.76
C ASN A 667 -16.38 19.15 35.48
N THR A 668 -15.88 18.30 36.37
CA THR A 668 -14.52 17.82 36.59
C THR A 668 -13.96 17.18 35.32
N GLN A 669 -12.75 17.58 34.93
CA GLN A 669 -11.94 16.87 33.95
C GLN A 669 -11.75 15.42 34.41
N GLN A 670 -12.44 14.50 33.76
CA GLN A 670 -11.96 13.13 33.62
C GLN A 670 -11.45 13.00 32.18
N ALA A 671 -10.23 12.49 32.05
CA ALA A 671 -9.52 12.33 30.80
C ALA A 671 -10.44 11.72 29.73
N ARG A 672 -10.57 12.44 28.60
CA ARG A 672 -11.10 11.87 27.36
C ARG A 672 -10.13 10.78 26.92
N GLU A 673 -10.49 9.53 27.14
CA GLU A 673 -10.02 8.45 26.30
C GLU A 673 -10.88 8.47 25.04
N ASP A 674 -10.29 8.91 23.93
CA ASP A 674 -10.79 8.51 22.62
C ASP A 674 -10.67 6.98 22.56
N GLN A 675 -11.78 6.27 22.84
CA GLN A 675 -11.83 4.83 22.63
C GLN A 675 -11.95 4.56 21.13
N ASN A 676 -10.81 4.65 20.44
CA ASN A 676 -10.63 3.98 19.16
C ASN A 676 -10.59 2.46 19.43
N ILE A 677 -11.75 1.81 19.40
CA ILE A 677 -11.80 0.35 19.40
C ILE A 677 -11.41 -0.08 17.99
N LEU A 678 -10.12 -0.38 17.80
CA LEU A 678 -9.61 -1.02 16.59
C LEU A 678 -9.82 -2.52 16.72
N ASP A 679 -10.87 -3.04 16.10
CA ASP A 679 -11.05 -4.48 15.97
C ASP A 679 -10.40 -4.95 14.67
N SER A 680 -9.55 -5.97 14.76
CA SER A 680 -8.81 -6.49 13.61
C SER A 680 -9.11 -7.96 13.42
N LEU A 681 -9.80 -8.28 12.32
CA LEU A 681 -10.07 -9.65 11.93
C LEU A 681 -8.98 -10.11 10.96
N SER A 682 -8.18 -11.09 11.39
CA SER A 682 -7.23 -11.80 10.53
C SER A 682 -7.83 -13.15 10.17
N LEU A 683 -8.26 -13.31 8.92
CA LEU A 683 -8.73 -14.59 8.40
C LEU A 683 -7.58 -15.26 7.64
N SER A 684 -6.96 -16.25 8.29
CA SER A 684 -6.08 -17.21 7.63
C SER A 684 -6.91 -18.44 7.25
N GLY A 685 -7.30 -18.55 5.99
CA GLY A 685 -8.11 -19.65 5.48
C GLY A 685 -7.40 -20.45 4.40
N ARG A 686 -7.31 -21.77 4.59
CA ARG A 686 -7.17 -22.73 3.50
C ARG A 686 -8.48 -22.68 2.71
N PHE A 687 -8.54 -21.89 1.64
CA PHE A 687 -9.60 -22.03 0.65
C PHE A 687 -9.33 -23.30 -0.14
N ASP A 688 -9.76 -24.43 0.42
CA ASP A 688 -9.78 -25.69 -0.31
C ASP A 688 -10.94 -25.63 -1.30
N THR A 689 -10.66 -25.24 -2.54
CA THR A 689 -11.58 -25.43 -3.66
C THR A 689 -11.29 -26.74 -4.39
N THR A 690 -10.87 -27.79 -3.69
CA THR A 690 -11.05 -29.15 -4.20
C THR A 690 -12.42 -29.63 -3.76
N SER A 691 -13.35 -29.64 -4.71
CA SER A 691 -14.57 -30.42 -4.61
C SER A 691 -14.24 -31.81 -4.07
N PHE A 692 -14.98 -32.19 -3.04
CA PHE A 692 -15.18 -33.56 -2.63
C PHE A 692 -15.72 -34.34 -3.85
N ASP A 693 -14.82 -34.88 -4.67
CA ASP A 693 -15.12 -36.04 -5.50
C ASP A 693 -14.11 -37.12 -5.14
N SER A 694 -14.62 -38.02 -4.31
CA SER A 694 -14.16 -39.38 -4.16
C SER A 694 -13.75 -39.97 -5.50
N LEU A 695 -12.49 -40.43 -5.59
CA LEU A 695 -12.06 -41.72 -6.15
C LEU A 695 -10.56 -41.65 -6.45
N ASN A 696 -9.75 -41.96 -5.44
CA ASN A 696 -8.52 -42.71 -5.65
C ASN A 696 -8.21 -43.48 -4.37
N THR A 697 -8.83 -44.66 -4.28
CA THR A 697 -8.19 -45.84 -3.73
C THR A 697 -6.77 -45.94 -4.29
N PHE A 698 -5.77 -46.12 -3.44
CA PHE A 698 -5.10 -47.41 -3.32
C PHE A 698 -4.30 -47.45 -2.01
N ALA A 699 -4.83 -48.23 -1.07
CA ALA A 699 -4.00 -49.00 -0.17
C ALA A 699 -3.35 -50.13 -1.00
N ARG A 700 -2.03 -50.10 -1.14
CA ARG A 700 -1.08 -51.20 -0.89
C ARG A 700 0.33 -50.74 -1.22
#